data_AF-A0A1D6L800-F1
#
_entry.id   AF-A0A1D6L800-F1
#
_cell.length_a   1.000
_cell.length_b   1.000
_cell.length_c   1.000
_cell.angle_alpha   90.00
_cell.angle_beta   90.00
_cell.angle_gamma   90.00
#
_symmetry.space_group_name_H-M   'P 1'
#
loop_
_entity.id
_entity.type
_entity.pdbx_description
1 polymer ?
#
loop_
_entity_poly.entity_id
_entity_poly.type
_entity_poly.pdbx_seq_one_letter_code
_entity_poly.pdbx_strand_id
1 'polypeptide(L)'
;MIYENIHLIWCLHASYLLCTVGSVYIKSKEAPAKDVLKDLVEMCRGIQHPLRGLFLRSYLSQISRDKLPDIGSEYEGDAETINDAVEFVLQNFIEMNKLWVRMQHLGPAREKEKRGKERNELRDLVGKNLHVLSQIEGVDLDMYKETVLPRILEQVVNCKDDLAQFYLMDCIIQVFPDEYHLQTLETLLNAFPQLQPSVDIKTVLSQLMDRLSNYAASSPEVLPEFLQVEAFAKFSNAIGKVIEAQPDMPVVGAVTLYVSLLTFTLRVHPDRLDYVDQVLGACVKKLSGKAKLEDSRATKQIVALLSAPLEKYSNIVTALELSNYPRVMDYLDNATTKVMAVVIIQSIMKNTTCISTSDKIEALFDLIKGLIKDMDGAQDDELDEEDFKEEQNSVARLIHMLHNDEPEEMLKILCTVQKHILQGGPKRLTFTVPSLVFSALKLVRRLQSQDGDVTGEDVPATPKKIFQILHQTIDALSCVPSPELALRLYLHCAEAANDCDLEPVAYEFFTQAFILYEEEIADSKAQITAIHLIIGTLQRMNIFGVENRDTLTHKTTGYSAKLLKKPDQCRAVYACSHLFWADDQDGIMDGERVLLCLKRALRIANAAQQMASATRGSSGSVTLFIEILNKYLYFFEKGIPQITNTVIQDLIELIRTEKQSDNSVADPSTEAFFSSTLRYIEFQKQKGGSIGEKYEQIKTSS
;
A
#
# COMPACT_ATOMS: atom_id res chain seq x y z
N MET A 1 -47.63 -59.34 14.14
CA MET A 1 -47.62 -59.82 15.55
C MET A 1 -46.64 -59.10 16.48
N ILE A 2 -45.30 -59.15 16.33
CA ILE A 2 -44.38 -58.48 17.28
C ILE A 2 -44.51 -56.94 17.21
N TYR A 3 -44.55 -56.37 16.01
CA TYR A 3 -44.73 -54.92 15.79
C TYR A 3 -46.05 -54.40 16.40
N GLU A 4 -47.15 -55.12 16.15
CA GLU A 4 -48.49 -54.79 16.68
C GLU A 4 -48.62 -54.97 18.20
N ASN A 5 -47.91 -55.93 18.80
CA ASN A 5 -47.96 -56.15 20.25
C ASN A 5 -47.23 -55.05 21.05
N ILE A 6 -46.22 -54.40 20.46
CA ILE A 6 -45.47 -53.29 21.09
C ILE A 6 -46.25 -51.98 20.98
N HIS A 7 -47.09 -51.85 19.95
CA HIS A 7 -47.96 -50.70 19.67
C HIS A 7 -48.87 -50.30 20.87
N LEU A 8 -49.14 -51.25 21.76
CA LEU A 8 -50.04 -51.08 22.92
C LEU A 8 -49.38 -50.43 24.16
N ILE A 9 -48.07 -50.14 24.15
CA ILE A 9 -47.33 -49.66 25.33
C ILE A 9 -46.69 -48.28 25.08
N TRP A 10 -47.21 -47.23 25.74
CA TRP A 10 -46.74 -45.84 25.60
C TRP A 10 -45.61 -45.49 26.60
N CYS A 11 -44.45 -46.14 26.44
CA CYS A 11 -43.27 -45.89 27.26
C CYS A 11 -42.02 -45.70 26.38
N LEU A 12 -41.05 -44.88 26.83
CA LEU A 12 -39.84 -44.56 26.07
C LEU A 12 -39.14 -45.81 25.51
N HIS A 13 -38.94 -46.83 26.35
CA HIS A 13 -38.32 -48.09 25.95
C HIS A 13 -39.12 -48.83 24.86
N ALA A 14 -40.45 -48.79 24.92
CA ALA A 14 -41.31 -49.40 23.92
C ALA A 14 -41.23 -48.66 22.58
N SER A 15 -41.11 -47.32 22.58
CA SER A 15 -40.93 -46.55 21.35
C SER A 15 -39.58 -46.80 20.66
N TYR A 16 -38.49 -46.96 21.42
CA TYR A 16 -37.21 -47.38 20.84
C TYR A 16 -37.29 -48.79 20.22
N LEU A 17 -37.92 -49.73 20.92
CA LEU A 17 -38.12 -51.08 20.41
C LEU A 17 -39.02 -51.10 19.16
N LEU A 18 -40.08 -50.28 19.15
CA LEU A 18 -40.97 -50.11 18.00
C LEU A 18 -40.19 -49.59 16.79
N CYS A 19 -39.33 -48.59 16.98
CA CYS A 19 -38.45 -48.08 15.92
C CYS A 19 -37.55 -49.21 15.37
N THR A 20 -36.89 -49.98 16.24
CA THR A 20 -36.02 -51.11 15.83
C THR A 20 -36.79 -52.19 15.07
N VAL A 21 -37.94 -52.62 15.60
CA VAL A 21 -38.78 -53.65 14.98
C VAL A 21 -39.35 -53.13 13.65
N GLY A 22 -39.81 -51.88 13.58
CA GLY A 22 -40.27 -51.25 12.34
C GLY A 22 -39.17 -51.20 11.27
N SER A 23 -37.94 -50.87 11.65
CA SER A 23 -36.78 -50.93 10.76
C SER A 23 -36.52 -52.34 10.22
N VAL A 24 -36.69 -53.39 11.05
CA VAL A 24 -36.60 -54.79 10.60
C VAL A 24 -37.77 -55.17 9.71
N TYR A 25 -38.97 -54.67 10.02
CA TYR A 25 -40.21 -54.93 9.27
C TYR A 25 -40.16 -54.38 7.84
N ILE A 26 -39.52 -53.21 7.68
CA ILE A 26 -39.21 -52.65 6.35
C ILE A 26 -38.20 -53.54 5.63
N LYS A 27 -37.11 -53.95 6.30
CA LYS A 27 -36.07 -54.83 5.73
C LYS A 27 -36.59 -56.22 5.34
N SER A 28 -37.55 -56.78 6.07
CA SER A 28 -38.18 -58.06 5.75
C SER A 28 -39.20 -57.96 4.61
N LYS A 29 -39.50 -56.75 4.11
CA LYS A 29 -40.50 -56.47 3.07
C LYS A 29 -41.91 -56.96 3.44
N GLU A 30 -42.20 -57.09 4.73
CA GLU A 30 -43.51 -57.54 5.23
C GLU A 30 -44.57 -56.42 5.17
N ALA A 31 -44.14 -55.16 5.09
CA ALA A 31 -44.97 -53.99 4.80
C ALA A 31 -44.20 -52.95 3.97
N PRO A 32 -44.90 -52.12 3.18
CA PRO A 32 -44.24 -51.07 2.39
C PRO A 32 -43.58 -50.04 3.31
N ALA A 33 -42.38 -49.60 2.93
CA ALA A 33 -41.57 -48.68 3.74
C ALA A 33 -42.31 -47.40 4.11
N LYS A 34 -43.09 -46.84 3.17
CA LYS A 34 -43.87 -45.61 3.38
C LYS A 34 -44.85 -45.70 4.56
N ASP A 35 -45.59 -46.79 4.67
CA ASP A 35 -46.64 -46.93 5.70
C ASP A 35 -46.01 -47.09 7.09
N VAL A 36 -44.94 -47.89 7.17
CA VAL A 36 -44.21 -48.10 8.43
C VAL A 36 -43.51 -46.82 8.87
N LEU A 37 -42.85 -46.09 7.96
CA LEU A 37 -42.17 -44.84 8.27
C LEU A 37 -43.16 -43.76 8.76
N LYS A 38 -44.32 -43.64 8.11
CA LYS A 38 -45.39 -42.74 8.53
C LYS A 38 -45.91 -43.07 9.92
N ASP A 39 -46.22 -44.35 10.18
CA ASP A 39 -46.66 -44.83 11.49
C ASP A 39 -45.61 -44.56 12.58
N LEU A 40 -44.32 -44.86 12.32
CA LEU A 40 -43.24 -44.61 13.28
C LEU A 40 -43.09 -43.12 13.65
N VAL A 41 -43.21 -42.20 12.69
CA VAL A 41 -43.13 -40.75 12.97
C VAL A 41 -44.32 -40.26 13.78
N GLU A 42 -45.51 -40.75 13.47
CA GLU A 42 -46.75 -40.45 14.20
C GLU A 42 -46.69 -40.99 15.64
N MET A 43 -46.26 -42.23 15.83
CA MET A 43 -46.10 -42.85 17.15
C MET A 43 -45.05 -42.13 17.99
N CYS A 44 -43.97 -41.64 17.37
CA CYS A 44 -42.98 -40.79 18.05
C CYS A 44 -43.54 -39.44 18.52
N ARG A 45 -44.74 -39.00 18.08
CA ARG A 45 -45.41 -37.81 18.64
C ARG A 45 -45.86 -38.03 20.08
N GLY A 46 -45.97 -39.27 20.56
CA GLY A 46 -46.30 -39.57 21.95
C GLY A 46 -45.30 -39.02 22.98
N ILE A 47 -44.04 -38.83 22.59
CA ILE A 47 -42.97 -38.43 23.50
C ILE A 47 -42.69 -36.93 23.33
N GLN A 48 -43.38 -36.14 24.15
CA GLN A 48 -43.30 -34.67 24.12
C GLN A 48 -42.20 -34.09 25.03
N HIS A 49 -41.50 -34.93 25.81
CA HIS A 49 -40.36 -34.50 26.62
C HIS A 49 -39.17 -34.18 25.71
N PRO A 50 -38.66 -32.94 25.66
CA PRO A 50 -37.69 -32.52 24.64
C PRO A 50 -36.43 -33.36 24.51
N LEU A 51 -35.69 -33.59 25.60
CA LEU A 51 -34.44 -34.35 25.54
C LEU A 51 -34.68 -35.79 25.04
N ARG A 52 -35.61 -36.50 25.68
CA ARG A 52 -35.99 -37.88 25.33
C ARG A 52 -36.55 -37.99 23.91
N GLY A 53 -37.39 -37.04 23.50
CA GLY A 53 -37.97 -36.99 22.16
C GLY A 53 -36.94 -36.70 21.08
N LEU A 54 -35.98 -35.79 21.33
CA LEU A 54 -34.88 -35.51 20.40
C LEU A 54 -34.00 -36.74 20.18
N PHE A 55 -33.62 -37.44 21.24
CA PHE A 55 -32.81 -38.66 21.10
C PHE A 55 -33.57 -39.80 20.44
N LEU A 56 -34.86 -39.97 20.73
CA LEU A 56 -35.68 -40.98 20.07
C LEU A 56 -35.83 -40.69 18.57
N ARG A 57 -36.12 -39.43 18.22
CA ARG A 57 -36.26 -39.02 16.82
C ARG A 57 -34.95 -39.03 16.05
N SER A 58 -33.84 -38.70 16.71
CA SER A 58 -32.51 -38.88 16.12
C SER A 58 -32.19 -40.36 15.90
N TYR A 59 -32.60 -41.24 16.82
CA TYR A 59 -32.46 -42.68 16.65
C TYR A 59 -33.31 -43.17 15.47
N LEU A 60 -34.56 -42.70 15.36
CA LEU A 60 -35.44 -42.99 14.22
C LEU A 60 -34.76 -42.60 12.90
N SER A 61 -34.25 -41.37 12.76
CA SER A 61 -33.53 -40.94 11.54
C SER A 61 -32.32 -41.83 11.24
N GLN A 62 -31.58 -42.26 12.27
CA GLN A 62 -30.40 -43.11 12.08
C GLN A 62 -30.77 -44.50 11.57
N ILE A 63 -31.81 -45.12 12.13
CA ILE A 63 -32.23 -46.46 11.72
C ILE A 63 -33.06 -46.46 10.43
N SER A 64 -33.64 -45.34 10.01
CA SER A 64 -34.43 -45.27 8.77
C SER A 64 -33.60 -44.86 7.56
N ARG A 65 -32.37 -44.35 7.74
CA ARG A 65 -31.55 -43.75 6.68
C ARG A 65 -31.33 -44.67 5.47
N ASP A 66 -30.99 -45.94 5.70
CA ASP A 66 -30.76 -46.97 4.67
C ASP A 66 -32.06 -47.59 4.12
N LYS A 67 -33.21 -47.05 4.51
CA LYS A 67 -34.55 -47.61 4.25
C LYS A 67 -35.52 -46.56 3.71
N LEU A 68 -35.03 -45.37 3.42
CA LEU A 68 -35.82 -44.34 2.76
C LEU A 68 -36.08 -44.77 1.31
N PRO A 69 -37.33 -44.63 0.83
CA PRO A 69 -37.60 -44.74 -0.59
C PRO A 69 -36.88 -43.61 -1.35
N ASP A 70 -35.95 -43.99 -2.22
CA ASP A 70 -35.14 -43.09 -3.02
C ASP A 70 -34.98 -43.68 -4.43
N ILE A 71 -34.48 -42.89 -5.38
CA ILE A 71 -34.22 -43.36 -6.75
C ILE A 71 -33.17 -44.48 -6.70
N GLY A 72 -33.47 -45.65 -7.28
CA GLY A 72 -32.59 -46.81 -7.30
C GLY A 72 -32.49 -47.59 -5.98
N SER A 73 -33.32 -47.27 -4.97
CA SER A 73 -33.39 -47.98 -3.69
C SER A 73 -34.21 -49.27 -3.79
N GLU A 74 -33.88 -50.29 -2.97
CA GLU A 74 -34.66 -51.53 -2.89
C GLU A 74 -36.10 -51.34 -2.36
N TYR A 75 -36.39 -50.13 -1.87
CA TYR A 75 -37.67 -49.70 -1.34
C TYR A 75 -38.35 -48.68 -2.27
N GLU A 76 -37.80 -48.45 -3.47
CA GLU A 76 -38.42 -47.66 -4.53
C GLU A 76 -39.75 -48.30 -4.94
N GLY A 77 -40.83 -47.53 -4.83
CA GLY A 77 -42.20 -47.91 -5.18
C GLY A 77 -42.71 -47.13 -6.38
N ASP A 78 -43.96 -46.66 -6.32
CA ASP A 78 -44.53 -45.76 -7.33
C ASP A 78 -43.89 -44.35 -7.28
N ALA A 79 -44.15 -43.50 -8.28
CA ALA A 79 -43.58 -42.15 -8.39
C ALA A 79 -43.81 -41.23 -7.16
N GLU A 80 -44.82 -41.50 -6.33
CA GLU A 80 -45.12 -40.73 -5.10
C GLU A 80 -44.23 -41.13 -3.90
N THR A 81 -43.45 -42.21 -4.00
CA THR A 81 -42.73 -42.77 -2.85
C THR A 81 -41.58 -41.87 -2.37
N ILE A 82 -41.01 -41.05 -3.27
CA ILE A 82 -39.99 -40.03 -2.92
C ILE A 82 -40.63 -38.91 -2.08
N ASN A 83 -41.86 -38.49 -2.42
CA ASN A 83 -42.60 -37.48 -1.65
C ASN A 83 -42.87 -37.97 -0.22
N ASP A 84 -43.18 -39.26 -0.06
CA ASP A 84 -43.36 -39.86 1.26
C ASP A 84 -42.07 -39.85 2.09
N ALA A 85 -40.92 -40.10 1.46
CA ALA A 85 -39.61 -40.02 2.12
C ALA A 85 -39.28 -38.59 2.56
N VAL A 86 -39.51 -37.61 1.69
CA VAL A 86 -39.33 -36.18 1.98
C VAL A 86 -40.28 -35.73 3.09
N GLU A 87 -41.56 -36.11 3.03
CA GLU A 87 -42.55 -35.82 4.07
C GLU A 87 -42.15 -36.41 5.42
N PHE A 88 -41.68 -37.67 5.44
CA PHE A 88 -41.20 -38.32 6.65
C PHE A 88 -40.08 -37.51 7.32
N VAL A 89 -39.05 -37.11 6.54
CA VAL A 89 -37.90 -36.38 7.08
C VAL A 89 -38.30 -34.96 7.51
N LEU A 90 -39.13 -34.25 6.72
CA LEU A 90 -39.64 -32.92 7.05
C LEU A 90 -40.50 -32.96 8.31
N GLN A 91 -41.40 -33.92 8.43
CA GLN A 91 -42.26 -34.09 9.61
C GLN A 91 -41.42 -34.39 10.86
N ASN A 92 -40.38 -35.20 10.73
CA ASN A 92 -39.46 -35.45 11.83
C ASN A 92 -38.65 -34.21 12.21
N PHE A 93 -38.14 -33.47 11.22
CA PHE A 93 -37.46 -32.19 11.40
C PHE A 93 -38.33 -31.16 12.13
N ILE A 94 -39.58 -30.97 11.70
CA ILE A 94 -40.55 -30.05 12.32
C ILE A 94 -40.71 -30.38 13.81
N GLU A 95 -40.95 -31.65 14.14
CA GLU A 95 -41.16 -32.06 15.53
C GLU A 95 -39.88 -31.96 16.36
N MET A 96 -38.71 -32.29 15.80
CA MET A 96 -37.42 -32.10 16.47
C MET A 96 -37.14 -30.62 16.74
N ASN A 97 -37.40 -29.73 15.78
CA ASN A 97 -37.26 -28.29 15.97
C ASN A 97 -38.18 -27.78 17.09
N LYS A 98 -39.46 -28.18 17.09
CA LYS A 98 -40.41 -27.83 18.17
C LYS A 98 -39.93 -28.30 19.54
N LEU A 99 -39.44 -29.53 19.65
CA LEU A 99 -38.90 -30.06 20.91
C LEU A 99 -37.66 -29.27 21.34
N TRP A 100 -36.76 -29.00 20.42
CA TRP A 100 -35.53 -28.26 20.68
C TRP A 100 -35.79 -26.82 21.13
N VAL A 101 -36.75 -26.12 20.54
CA VAL A 101 -37.19 -24.79 20.98
C VAL A 101 -37.87 -24.87 22.34
N ARG A 102 -38.71 -25.90 22.58
CA ARG A 102 -39.36 -26.12 23.88
C ARG A 102 -38.34 -26.29 25.02
N MET A 103 -37.14 -26.82 24.75
CA MET A 103 -36.07 -26.89 25.77
C MET A 103 -35.75 -25.53 26.37
N GLN A 104 -35.90 -24.43 25.62
CA GLN A 104 -35.61 -23.08 26.10
C GLN A 104 -36.47 -22.69 27.30
N HIS A 105 -37.74 -23.14 27.30
CA HIS A 105 -38.77 -22.72 28.23
C HIS A 105 -39.01 -23.72 29.37
N LEU A 106 -38.30 -24.86 29.38
CA LEU A 106 -38.44 -25.86 30.43
C LEU A 106 -37.58 -25.53 31.64
N GLY A 107 -38.22 -25.40 32.80
CA GLY A 107 -37.53 -25.24 34.09
C GLY A 107 -37.28 -23.79 34.51
N PRO A 108 -36.64 -23.57 35.67
CA PRO A 108 -36.48 -22.25 36.27
C PRO A 108 -35.64 -21.30 35.40
N ALA A 109 -35.89 -19.98 35.51
CA ALA A 109 -35.16 -18.96 34.76
C ALA A 109 -33.65 -18.94 35.08
N ARG A 110 -33.25 -19.33 36.30
CA ARG A 110 -31.84 -19.41 36.73
C ARG A 110 -30.98 -20.37 35.90
N GLU A 111 -31.61 -21.38 35.30
CA GLU A 111 -30.93 -22.40 34.50
C GLU A 111 -30.95 -22.08 32.99
N LYS A 112 -31.43 -20.90 32.58
CA LYS A 112 -31.52 -20.51 31.16
C LYS A 112 -30.19 -20.60 30.42
N GLU A 113 -29.09 -20.17 31.04
CA GLU A 113 -27.77 -20.24 30.42
C GLU A 113 -27.29 -21.69 30.23
N LYS A 114 -27.48 -22.54 31.24
CA LYS A 114 -27.15 -23.97 31.17
C LYS A 114 -27.93 -24.65 30.05
N ARG A 115 -29.23 -24.38 29.95
CA ARG A 115 -30.07 -24.89 28.85
C ARG A 115 -29.63 -24.37 27.49
N GLY A 116 -29.18 -23.12 27.39
CA GLY A 116 -28.59 -22.59 26.16
C GLY A 116 -27.39 -23.41 25.69
N LYS A 117 -26.49 -23.79 26.61
CA LYS A 117 -25.32 -24.65 26.30
C LYS A 117 -25.75 -26.06 25.88
N GLU A 118 -26.62 -26.70 26.64
CA GLU A 118 -27.17 -28.03 26.30
C GLU A 118 -27.89 -28.02 24.94
N ARG A 119 -28.70 -26.99 24.66
CA ARG A 119 -29.37 -26.82 23.35
C ARG A 119 -28.36 -26.66 22.23
N ASN A 120 -27.28 -25.92 22.44
CA ASN A 120 -26.24 -25.73 21.44
C ASN A 120 -25.47 -27.04 21.18
N GLU A 121 -25.25 -27.90 22.18
CA GLU A 121 -24.65 -29.23 21.98
C GLU A 121 -25.56 -30.17 21.17
N LEU A 122 -26.89 -30.02 21.33
CA LEU A 122 -27.88 -30.89 20.68
C LEU A 122 -28.35 -30.38 19.31
N ARG A 123 -27.87 -29.23 18.84
CA ARG A 123 -28.29 -28.62 17.56
C ARG A 123 -28.10 -29.56 16.37
N ASP A 124 -27.02 -30.34 16.39
CA ASP A 124 -26.66 -31.29 15.33
C ASP A 124 -27.67 -32.43 15.19
N LEU A 125 -28.42 -32.76 16.25
CA LEU A 125 -29.49 -33.75 16.14
C LEU A 125 -30.60 -33.25 15.22
N VAL A 126 -30.92 -31.95 15.25
CA VAL A 126 -31.93 -31.35 14.39
C VAL A 126 -31.38 -31.17 12.98
N GLY A 127 -30.16 -30.64 12.85
CA GLY A 127 -29.50 -30.37 11.57
C GLY A 127 -29.24 -31.63 10.72
N LYS A 128 -29.04 -32.79 11.35
CA LYS A 128 -28.92 -34.09 10.65
C LYS A 128 -30.10 -34.40 9.74
N ASN A 129 -31.32 -33.94 10.04
CA ASN A 129 -32.46 -34.17 9.15
C ASN A 129 -32.30 -33.40 7.83
N LEU A 130 -31.75 -32.19 7.86
CA LEU A 130 -31.44 -31.42 6.65
C LEU A 130 -30.35 -32.11 5.84
N HIS A 131 -29.36 -32.68 6.51
CA HIS A 131 -28.32 -33.48 5.85
C HIS A 131 -28.88 -34.72 5.16
N VAL A 132 -29.83 -35.42 5.80
CA VAL A 132 -30.53 -36.53 5.16
C VAL A 132 -31.31 -36.06 3.94
N LEU A 133 -32.03 -34.94 4.01
CA LEU A 133 -32.74 -34.38 2.84
C LEU A 133 -31.80 -34.08 1.67
N SER A 134 -30.59 -33.56 1.92
CA SER A 134 -29.62 -33.29 0.85
C SER A 134 -29.00 -34.53 0.21
N GLN A 135 -29.16 -35.70 0.85
CA GLN A 135 -28.59 -36.97 0.38
C GLN A 135 -29.58 -37.84 -0.38
N ILE A 136 -30.85 -37.47 -0.39
CA ILE A 136 -31.88 -38.18 -1.15
C ILE A 136 -31.68 -37.78 -2.62
N GLU A 137 -31.34 -38.75 -3.48
CA GLU A 137 -31.10 -38.50 -4.91
C GLU A 137 -32.37 -37.99 -5.61
N GLY A 138 -33.54 -38.40 -5.14
CA GLY A 138 -34.85 -37.92 -5.60
C GLY A 138 -35.20 -36.47 -5.25
N VAL A 139 -34.39 -35.76 -4.45
CA VAL A 139 -34.57 -34.32 -4.20
C VAL A 139 -33.87 -33.53 -5.30
N ASP A 140 -34.53 -33.44 -6.45
CA ASP A 140 -34.12 -32.55 -7.54
C ASP A 140 -34.38 -31.07 -7.22
N LEU A 141 -33.95 -30.19 -8.12
CA LEU A 141 -34.07 -28.75 -7.96
C LEU A 141 -35.54 -28.30 -7.82
N ASP A 142 -36.46 -28.90 -8.58
CA ASP A 142 -37.88 -28.54 -8.57
C ASP A 142 -38.53 -28.95 -7.24
N MET A 143 -38.25 -30.16 -6.75
CA MET A 143 -38.70 -30.63 -5.44
C MET A 143 -38.15 -29.76 -4.31
N TYR A 144 -36.88 -29.37 -4.41
CA TYR A 144 -36.26 -28.49 -3.43
C TYR A 144 -36.94 -27.13 -3.38
N LYS A 145 -37.15 -26.52 -4.54
CA LYS A 145 -37.74 -25.19 -4.71
C LYS A 145 -39.19 -25.11 -4.27
N GLU A 146 -40.02 -26.06 -4.69
CA GLU A 146 -41.48 -25.99 -4.49
C GLU A 146 -41.91 -26.58 -3.14
N THR A 147 -41.18 -27.57 -2.61
CA THR A 147 -41.62 -28.34 -1.41
C THR A 147 -40.66 -28.22 -0.23
N VAL A 148 -39.38 -28.56 -0.42
CA VAL A 148 -38.46 -28.76 0.71
C VAL A 148 -38.07 -27.43 1.36
N LEU A 149 -37.54 -26.48 0.58
CA LEU A 149 -37.07 -25.20 1.09
C LEU A 149 -38.20 -24.37 1.74
N PRO A 150 -39.38 -24.17 1.10
CA PRO A 150 -40.46 -23.39 1.71
C PRO A 150 -40.89 -23.94 3.06
N ARG A 151 -40.99 -25.27 3.21
CA ARG A 151 -41.39 -25.91 4.48
C ARG A 151 -40.32 -25.80 5.55
N ILE A 152 -39.04 -25.89 5.19
CA ILE A 152 -37.95 -25.65 6.16
C ILE A 152 -37.99 -24.19 6.62
N LEU A 153 -38.06 -23.24 5.69
CA LEU A 153 -38.06 -21.80 6.00
C LEU A 153 -39.28 -21.40 6.83
N GLU A 154 -40.46 -21.96 6.53
CA GLU A 154 -41.66 -21.76 7.34
C GLU A 154 -41.40 -22.12 8.82
N GLN A 155 -40.72 -23.24 9.09
CA GLN A 155 -40.38 -23.64 10.46
C GLN A 155 -39.34 -22.73 11.10
N VAL A 156 -38.33 -22.30 10.32
CA VAL A 156 -37.29 -21.39 10.81
C VAL A 156 -37.89 -20.04 11.19
N VAL A 157 -38.74 -19.46 10.34
CA VAL A 157 -39.38 -18.16 10.62
C VAL A 157 -40.35 -18.27 11.80
N ASN A 158 -41.18 -19.31 11.82
CA ASN A 158 -42.22 -19.47 12.85
C ASN A 158 -41.69 -19.87 14.24
N CYS A 159 -40.46 -20.41 14.34
CA CYS A 159 -39.95 -20.86 15.63
C CYS A 159 -39.61 -19.71 16.61
N LYS A 160 -39.33 -18.51 16.09
CA LYS A 160 -39.05 -17.28 16.87
C LYS A 160 -38.02 -17.48 17.99
N ASP A 161 -37.02 -18.33 17.76
CA ASP A 161 -35.94 -18.60 18.72
C ASP A 161 -34.58 -18.32 18.08
N ASP A 162 -33.80 -17.44 18.72
CA ASP A 162 -32.56 -16.89 18.15
C ASP A 162 -31.53 -17.97 17.80
N LEU A 163 -31.33 -18.93 18.70
CA LEU A 163 -30.36 -20.02 18.52
C LEU A 163 -30.79 -20.93 17.37
N ALA A 164 -32.08 -21.27 17.32
CA ALA A 164 -32.62 -22.13 16.27
C ALA A 164 -32.59 -21.45 14.91
N GLN A 165 -32.99 -20.18 14.83
CA GLN A 165 -32.98 -19.42 13.58
C GLN A 165 -31.57 -19.28 13.01
N PHE A 166 -30.60 -18.90 13.85
CA PHE A 166 -29.21 -18.79 13.43
C PHE A 166 -28.67 -20.13 12.89
N TYR A 167 -28.78 -21.18 13.69
CA TYR A 167 -28.20 -22.49 13.33
C TYR A 167 -28.88 -23.13 12.12
N LEU A 168 -30.20 -23.06 12.02
CA LEU A 168 -30.92 -23.69 10.93
C LEU A 168 -30.67 -22.98 9.59
N MET A 169 -30.59 -21.65 9.59
CA MET A 169 -30.21 -20.92 8.37
C MET A 169 -28.78 -21.24 7.93
N ASP A 170 -27.82 -21.26 8.87
CA ASP A 170 -26.43 -21.67 8.59
C ASP A 170 -26.38 -23.13 8.07
N CYS A 171 -27.15 -24.03 8.67
CA CYS A 171 -27.23 -25.43 8.25
C CYS A 171 -27.82 -25.58 6.84
N ILE A 172 -28.87 -24.82 6.48
CA ILE A 172 -29.41 -24.79 5.10
C ILE A 172 -28.30 -24.39 4.13
N ILE A 173 -27.58 -23.30 4.43
CA ILE A 173 -26.50 -22.80 3.57
C ILE A 173 -25.39 -23.83 3.45
N GLN A 174 -25.01 -24.54 4.51
CA GLN A 174 -23.90 -25.51 4.50
C GLN A 174 -24.26 -26.84 3.83
N VAL A 175 -25.50 -27.30 3.97
CA VAL A 175 -25.87 -28.67 3.62
C VAL A 175 -26.31 -28.80 2.16
N PHE A 176 -27.06 -27.84 1.62
CA PHE A 176 -27.58 -27.93 0.26
C PHE A 176 -26.57 -27.43 -0.80
N PRO A 177 -26.67 -27.90 -2.06
CA PRO A 177 -25.77 -27.50 -3.16
C PRO A 177 -25.90 -26.02 -3.56
N ASP A 178 -24.84 -25.48 -4.19
CA ASP A 178 -24.77 -24.07 -4.61
C ASP A 178 -25.78 -23.72 -5.70
N GLU A 179 -26.01 -24.64 -6.63
CA GLU A 179 -27.01 -24.51 -7.70
C GLU A 179 -28.42 -24.30 -7.13
N TYR A 180 -28.77 -25.03 -6.07
CA TYR A 180 -30.06 -24.92 -5.40
C TYR A 180 -30.21 -23.56 -4.73
N HIS A 181 -29.16 -23.09 -4.05
CA HIS A 181 -29.13 -21.75 -3.44
C HIS A 181 -29.28 -20.64 -4.49
N LEU A 182 -28.64 -20.78 -5.66
CA LEU A 182 -28.74 -19.78 -6.73
C LEU A 182 -30.17 -19.70 -7.27
N GLN A 183 -30.78 -20.84 -7.60
CA GLN A 183 -32.12 -20.90 -8.20
C GLN A 183 -33.25 -20.55 -7.21
N THR A 184 -33.02 -20.76 -5.91
CA THR A 184 -33.98 -20.42 -4.83
C THR A 184 -33.62 -19.17 -4.05
N LEU A 185 -32.65 -18.38 -4.54
CA LEU A 185 -32.07 -17.24 -3.83
C LEU A 185 -33.12 -16.26 -3.31
N GLU A 186 -34.14 -15.96 -4.12
CA GLU A 186 -35.21 -15.04 -3.72
C GLU A 186 -36.03 -15.54 -2.53
N THR A 187 -36.36 -16.83 -2.52
CA THR A 187 -37.14 -17.46 -1.45
C THR A 187 -36.33 -17.48 -0.16
N LEU A 188 -35.05 -17.84 -0.24
CA LEU A 188 -34.13 -17.84 0.90
C LEU A 188 -33.92 -16.41 1.45
N LEU A 189 -33.68 -15.43 0.57
CA LEU A 189 -33.43 -14.05 0.96
C LEU A 189 -34.64 -13.38 1.62
N ASN A 190 -35.85 -13.70 1.18
CA ASN A 190 -37.09 -13.18 1.77
C ASN A 190 -37.36 -13.68 3.21
N ALA A 191 -36.70 -14.75 3.65
CA ALA A 191 -36.82 -15.24 5.02
C ALA A 191 -36.00 -14.42 6.03
N PHE A 192 -34.87 -13.83 5.64
CA PHE A 192 -33.98 -13.11 6.57
C PHE A 192 -34.64 -11.92 7.29
N PRO A 193 -35.40 -11.03 6.62
CA PRO A 193 -36.08 -9.93 7.31
C PRO A 193 -37.14 -10.38 8.33
N GLN A 194 -37.58 -11.65 8.27
CA GLN A 194 -38.60 -12.21 9.17
C GLN A 194 -38.01 -12.88 10.42
N LEU A 195 -36.68 -13.01 10.49
CA LEU A 195 -35.99 -13.57 11.66
C LEU A 195 -36.02 -12.59 12.83
N GLN A 196 -35.77 -13.10 14.05
CA GLN A 196 -35.71 -12.23 15.24
C GLN A 196 -34.56 -11.21 15.11
N PRO A 197 -34.75 -9.95 15.56
CA PRO A 197 -33.71 -8.91 15.46
C PRO A 197 -32.41 -9.24 16.19
N SER A 198 -32.45 -10.11 17.19
CA SER A 198 -31.29 -10.59 17.96
C SER A 198 -30.47 -11.67 17.25
N VAL A 199 -30.97 -12.24 16.15
CA VAL A 199 -30.24 -13.24 15.35
C VAL A 199 -29.09 -12.57 14.63
N ASP A 200 -27.93 -13.23 14.61
CA ASP A 200 -26.73 -12.75 13.92
C ASP A 200 -26.81 -12.95 12.39
N ILE A 201 -27.76 -12.25 11.76
CA ILE A 201 -28.06 -12.35 10.32
C ILE A 201 -26.83 -12.01 9.47
N LYS A 202 -25.98 -11.08 9.93
CA LYS A 202 -24.79 -10.65 9.20
C LYS A 202 -23.86 -11.83 8.86
N THR A 203 -23.69 -12.77 9.79
CA THR A 203 -22.75 -13.87 9.66
C THR A 203 -23.29 -14.88 8.66
N VAL A 204 -24.55 -15.26 8.80
CA VAL A 204 -25.25 -16.20 7.93
C VAL A 204 -25.32 -15.69 6.49
N LEU A 205 -25.70 -14.42 6.31
CA LEU A 205 -25.82 -13.83 4.97
C LEU A 205 -24.45 -13.62 4.31
N SER A 206 -23.40 -13.31 5.10
CA SER A 206 -22.02 -13.26 4.60
C SER A 206 -21.53 -14.64 4.14
N GLN A 207 -21.80 -15.70 4.92
CA GLN A 207 -21.44 -17.08 4.52
C GLN A 207 -22.11 -17.49 3.21
N LEU A 208 -23.38 -17.11 2.99
CA LEU A 208 -24.06 -17.38 1.72
C LEU A 208 -23.39 -16.65 0.54
N MET A 209 -23.09 -15.36 0.69
CA MET A 209 -22.40 -14.58 -0.35
C MET A 209 -20.99 -15.12 -0.62
N ASP A 210 -20.23 -15.45 0.41
CA ASP A 210 -18.89 -16.03 0.29
C ASP A 210 -18.95 -17.36 -0.46
N ARG A 211 -19.88 -18.24 -0.08
CA ARG A 211 -20.07 -19.54 -0.69
C ARG A 211 -20.42 -19.43 -2.18
N LEU A 212 -21.40 -18.60 -2.54
CA LEU A 212 -21.75 -18.36 -3.95
C LEU A 212 -20.63 -17.65 -4.72
N SER A 213 -19.88 -16.77 -4.08
CA SER A 213 -18.73 -16.12 -4.73
C SER A 213 -17.60 -17.12 -5.03
N ASN A 214 -17.38 -18.11 -4.16
CA ASN A 214 -16.43 -19.18 -4.39
C ASN A 214 -16.93 -20.13 -5.49
N TYR A 215 -18.23 -20.43 -5.52
CA TYR A 215 -18.84 -21.22 -6.59
C TYR A 215 -18.64 -20.56 -7.96
N ALA A 216 -18.89 -19.25 -8.07
CA ALA A 216 -18.66 -18.49 -9.29
C ALA A 216 -17.18 -18.45 -9.71
N ALA A 217 -16.25 -18.46 -8.74
CA ALA A 217 -14.81 -18.50 -9.01
C ALA A 217 -14.32 -19.88 -9.46
N SER A 218 -14.89 -20.96 -8.91
CA SER A 218 -14.54 -22.34 -9.28
C SER A 218 -15.16 -22.78 -10.60
N SER A 219 -16.34 -22.26 -10.94
CA SER A 219 -17.10 -22.64 -12.14
C SER A 219 -17.49 -21.39 -12.95
N PRO A 220 -16.62 -20.89 -13.86
CA PRO A 220 -16.93 -19.72 -14.67
C PRO A 220 -18.15 -19.89 -15.61
N GLU A 221 -18.52 -21.14 -15.91
CA GLU A 221 -19.64 -21.48 -16.79
C GLU A 221 -21.00 -21.05 -16.22
N VAL A 222 -21.13 -20.91 -14.89
CA VAL A 222 -22.39 -20.51 -14.24
C VAL A 222 -22.55 -18.99 -14.10
N LEU A 223 -21.55 -18.19 -14.46
CA LEU A 223 -21.64 -16.71 -14.41
C LEU A 223 -22.85 -16.13 -15.17
N PRO A 224 -23.26 -16.65 -16.35
CA PRO A 224 -24.48 -16.21 -17.02
C PRO A 224 -25.74 -16.47 -16.19
N GLU A 225 -25.79 -17.55 -15.40
CA GLU A 225 -26.94 -17.86 -14.54
C GLU A 225 -27.07 -16.84 -13.40
N PHE A 226 -25.94 -16.40 -12.81
CA PHE A 226 -25.96 -15.33 -11.81
C PHE A 226 -26.55 -14.02 -12.34
N LEU A 227 -26.29 -13.71 -13.62
CA LEU A 227 -26.88 -12.55 -14.30
C LEU A 227 -28.37 -12.76 -14.56
N GLN A 228 -28.79 -13.95 -15.02
CA GLN A 228 -30.19 -14.27 -15.29
C GLN A 228 -31.05 -14.21 -14.02
N VAL A 229 -30.51 -14.66 -12.89
CA VAL A 229 -31.20 -14.64 -11.58
C VAL A 229 -31.14 -13.25 -10.93
N GLU A 230 -30.41 -12.30 -11.52
CA GLU A 230 -30.19 -10.96 -10.96
C GLU A 230 -29.67 -11.00 -9.51
N ALA A 231 -28.71 -11.91 -9.25
CA ALA A 231 -28.27 -12.23 -7.89
C ALA A 231 -27.82 -10.99 -7.09
N PHE A 232 -27.10 -10.06 -7.73
CA PHE A 232 -26.70 -8.79 -7.11
C PHE A 232 -27.91 -7.97 -6.63
N ALA A 233 -28.92 -7.77 -7.48
CA ALA A 233 -30.09 -6.98 -7.13
C ALA A 233 -30.88 -7.62 -5.99
N LYS A 234 -31.00 -8.95 -6.00
CA LYS A 234 -31.65 -9.72 -4.92
C LYS A 234 -30.90 -9.56 -3.59
N PHE A 235 -29.58 -9.73 -3.59
CA PHE A 235 -28.76 -9.52 -2.38
C PHE A 235 -28.82 -8.08 -1.87
N SER A 236 -28.66 -7.10 -2.76
CA SER A 236 -28.70 -5.67 -2.42
C SER A 236 -30.03 -5.27 -1.77
N ASN A 237 -31.15 -5.72 -2.35
CA ASN A 237 -32.48 -5.49 -1.81
C ASN A 237 -32.68 -6.21 -0.46
N ALA A 238 -32.24 -7.46 -0.35
CA ALA A 238 -32.33 -8.23 0.89
C ALA A 238 -31.54 -7.59 2.04
N ILE A 239 -30.31 -7.13 1.77
CA ILE A 239 -29.49 -6.41 2.76
C ILE A 239 -30.20 -5.11 3.19
N GLY A 240 -30.76 -4.35 2.25
CA GLY A 240 -31.57 -3.17 2.55
C GLY A 240 -32.72 -3.47 3.51
N LYS A 241 -33.54 -4.49 3.18
CA LYS A 241 -34.67 -4.95 4.02
C LYS A 241 -34.23 -5.45 5.40
N VAL A 242 -33.11 -6.18 5.48
CA VAL A 242 -32.56 -6.68 6.76
C VAL A 242 -32.12 -5.52 7.65
N ILE A 243 -31.45 -4.52 7.07
CA ILE A 243 -30.99 -3.33 7.80
C ILE A 243 -32.20 -2.50 8.27
N GLU A 244 -33.28 -2.43 7.51
CA GLU A 244 -34.53 -1.75 7.90
C GLU A 244 -35.29 -2.53 8.99
N ALA A 245 -35.32 -3.86 8.91
CA ALA A 245 -35.96 -4.73 9.89
C ALA A 245 -35.22 -4.78 11.25
N GLN A 246 -33.93 -4.44 11.27
CA GLN A 246 -33.09 -4.39 12.48
C GLN A 246 -32.61 -2.94 12.77
N PRO A 247 -33.44 -2.09 13.40
CA PRO A 247 -33.07 -0.71 13.69
C PRO A 247 -31.85 -0.58 14.62
N ASP A 248 -31.68 -1.55 15.53
CA ASP A 248 -30.56 -1.59 16.49
C ASP A 248 -29.27 -2.22 15.92
N MET A 249 -29.23 -2.54 14.62
CA MET A 249 -28.04 -3.13 13.99
C MET A 249 -26.81 -2.19 14.13
N PRO A 250 -25.70 -2.65 14.72
CA PRO A 250 -24.47 -1.87 14.80
C PRO A 250 -23.94 -1.51 13.40
N VAL A 251 -23.26 -0.37 13.29
CA VAL A 251 -22.65 0.07 12.01
C VAL A 251 -21.72 -0.99 11.44
N VAL A 252 -20.91 -1.62 12.30
CA VAL A 252 -20.02 -2.73 11.93
C VAL A 252 -20.79 -3.82 11.19
N GLY A 253 -21.98 -4.20 11.66
CA GLY A 253 -22.78 -5.26 11.06
C GLY A 253 -23.25 -4.90 9.65
N ALA A 254 -23.75 -3.68 9.46
CA ALA A 254 -24.17 -3.20 8.15
C ALA A 254 -22.99 -3.07 7.17
N VAL A 255 -21.85 -2.54 7.62
CA VAL A 255 -20.65 -2.41 6.79
C VAL A 255 -20.10 -3.78 6.41
N THR A 256 -20.07 -4.76 7.33
CA THR A 256 -19.66 -6.14 7.01
C THR A 256 -20.53 -6.75 5.92
N LEU A 257 -21.85 -6.54 5.95
CA LEU A 257 -22.74 -6.99 4.86
C LEU A 257 -22.39 -6.34 3.52
N TYR A 258 -22.10 -5.03 3.52
CA TYR A 258 -21.65 -4.35 2.30
C TYR A 258 -20.27 -4.82 1.81
N VAL A 259 -19.33 -5.15 2.71
CA VAL A 259 -18.03 -5.75 2.35
C VAL A 259 -18.24 -7.11 1.67
N SER A 260 -19.08 -7.96 2.24
CA SER A 260 -19.41 -9.27 1.66
C SER A 260 -20.11 -9.13 0.30
N LEU A 261 -21.05 -8.19 0.17
CA LEU A 261 -21.71 -7.90 -1.11
C LEU A 261 -20.73 -7.35 -2.16
N LEU A 262 -19.83 -6.46 -1.76
CA LEU A 262 -18.81 -5.91 -2.66
C LEU A 262 -17.85 -7.01 -3.11
N THR A 263 -17.39 -7.87 -2.20
CA THR A 263 -16.51 -9.00 -2.52
C THR A 263 -17.18 -9.98 -3.49
N PHE A 264 -18.47 -10.28 -3.27
CA PHE A 264 -19.28 -11.03 -4.21
C PHE A 264 -19.34 -10.35 -5.59
N THR A 265 -19.64 -9.06 -5.62
CA THR A 265 -19.76 -8.27 -6.86
C THR A 265 -18.46 -8.25 -7.65
N LEU A 266 -17.32 -8.03 -6.99
CA LEU A 266 -16.00 -8.00 -7.61
C LEU A 266 -15.58 -9.36 -8.20
N ARG A 267 -16.13 -10.47 -7.69
CA ARG A 267 -15.86 -11.83 -8.19
C ARG A 267 -16.80 -12.21 -9.33
N VAL A 268 -18.10 -11.95 -9.19
CA VAL A 268 -19.13 -12.39 -10.13
C VAL A 268 -19.33 -11.39 -11.29
N HIS A 269 -19.18 -10.10 -11.02
CA HIS A 269 -19.40 -9.01 -11.99
C HIS A 269 -18.22 -8.02 -12.00
N PRO A 270 -17.01 -8.45 -12.40
CA PRO A 270 -15.82 -7.60 -12.35
C PRO A 270 -15.97 -6.32 -13.19
N ASP A 271 -16.65 -6.37 -14.33
CA ASP A 271 -16.77 -5.25 -15.27
C ASP A 271 -17.88 -4.23 -14.89
N ARG A 272 -18.71 -4.54 -13.88
CA ARG A 272 -19.86 -3.72 -13.49
C ARG A 272 -19.50 -2.74 -12.36
N LEU A 273 -18.82 -1.66 -12.74
CA LEU A 273 -18.45 -0.57 -11.82
C LEU A 273 -19.69 0.13 -11.22
N ASP A 274 -20.82 0.12 -11.92
CA ASP A 274 -22.10 0.65 -11.44
C ASP A 274 -22.61 -0.11 -10.21
N TYR A 275 -22.39 -1.43 -10.13
CA TYR A 275 -22.75 -2.21 -8.95
C TYR A 275 -21.84 -1.91 -7.77
N VAL A 276 -20.54 -1.75 -8.03
CA VAL A 276 -19.57 -1.33 -6.99
C VAL A 276 -19.95 0.03 -6.42
N ASP A 277 -20.24 1.02 -7.28
CA ASP A 277 -20.61 2.36 -6.84
C ASP A 277 -21.96 2.38 -6.09
N GLN A 278 -22.91 1.50 -6.47
CA GLN A 278 -24.17 1.32 -5.72
C GLN A 278 -23.95 0.81 -4.30
N VAL A 279 -23.04 -0.16 -4.10
CA VAL A 279 -22.72 -0.68 -2.76
C VAL A 279 -22.07 0.41 -1.90
N LEU A 280 -21.12 1.16 -2.47
CA LEU A 280 -20.51 2.32 -1.79
C LEU A 280 -21.56 3.39 -1.45
N GLY A 281 -22.47 3.69 -2.39
CA GLY A 281 -23.57 4.62 -2.16
C GLY A 281 -24.54 4.17 -1.07
N ALA A 282 -24.84 2.86 -0.97
CA ALA A 282 -25.64 2.29 0.10
C ALA A 282 -24.94 2.39 1.47
N CYS A 283 -23.61 2.22 1.48
CA CYS A 283 -22.78 2.45 2.67
C CYS A 283 -22.86 3.93 3.11
N VAL A 284 -22.67 4.88 2.18
CA VAL A 284 -22.81 6.33 2.46
C VAL A 284 -24.18 6.66 3.04
N LYS A 285 -25.27 6.12 2.48
CA LYS A 285 -26.62 6.33 3.04
C LYS A 285 -26.74 5.84 4.48
N LYS A 286 -26.13 4.69 4.82
CA LYS A 286 -26.17 4.17 6.20
C LYS A 286 -25.29 4.95 7.18
N LEU A 287 -24.20 5.54 6.69
CA LEU A 287 -23.31 6.42 7.45
C LEU A 287 -23.86 7.86 7.57
N SER A 288 -24.72 8.27 6.64
CA SER A 288 -25.34 9.60 6.66
C SER A 288 -26.14 9.82 7.95
N GLY A 289 -25.89 10.96 8.62
CA GLY A 289 -26.50 11.31 9.90
C GLY A 289 -25.74 10.83 11.15
N LYS A 290 -24.64 10.09 11.02
CA LYS A 290 -23.72 9.77 12.13
C LYS A 290 -22.48 10.69 12.07
N ALA A 291 -21.96 11.07 13.24
CA ALA A 291 -20.67 11.75 13.33
C ALA A 291 -19.53 10.82 12.85
N LYS A 292 -18.28 11.32 12.80
CA LYS A 292 -17.10 10.52 12.46
C LYS A 292 -17.08 9.21 13.26
N LEU A 293 -16.68 8.13 12.61
CA LEU A 293 -16.74 6.79 13.19
C LEU A 293 -15.67 6.60 14.26
N GLU A 294 -16.10 6.37 15.51
CA GLU A 294 -15.20 6.09 16.63
C GLU A 294 -14.96 4.58 16.87
N ASP A 295 -15.84 3.70 16.37
CA ASP A 295 -15.69 2.25 16.56
C ASP A 295 -14.60 1.68 15.66
N SER A 296 -13.46 1.34 16.27
CA SER A 296 -12.31 0.70 15.60
C SER A 296 -12.68 -0.51 14.74
N ARG A 297 -13.69 -1.30 15.12
CA ARG A 297 -14.14 -2.44 14.32
C ARG A 297 -14.88 -2.00 13.06
N ALA A 298 -15.67 -0.94 13.13
CA ALA A 298 -16.37 -0.38 11.96
C ALA A 298 -15.36 0.20 10.98
N THR A 299 -14.38 0.93 11.51
CA THR A 299 -13.30 1.54 10.74
C THR A 299 -12.49 0.48 9.97
N LYS A 300 -12.12 -0.64 10.62
CA LYS A 300 -11.46 -1.77 9.93
C LYS A 300 -12.29 -2.36 8.79
N GLN A 301 -13.61 -2.43 8.95
CA GLN A 301 -14.50 -2.94 7.90
C GLN A 301 -14.63 -1.94 6.74
N ILE A 302 -14.61 -0.64 7.00
CA ILE A 302 -14.60 0.38 5.92
C ILE A 302 -13.27 0.36 5.17
N VAL A 303 -12.15 0.20 5.88
CA VAL A 303 -10.85 -0.01 5.24
C VAL A 303 -10.92 -1.23 4.31
N ALA A 304 -11.45 -2.37 4.77
CA ALA A 304 -11.65 -3.54 3.92
C ALA A 304 -12.57 -3.26 2.70
N LEU A 305 -13.65 -2.50 2.91
CA LEU A 305 -14.57 -2.10 1.84
C LEU A 305 -13.87 -1.28 0.74
N LEU A 306 -13.01 -0.33 1.13
CA LEU A 306 -12.31 0.55 0.20
C LEU A 306 -11.08 -0.13 -0.42
N SER A 307 -10.43 -1.06 0.28
CA SER A 307 -9.29 -1.82 -0.25
C SER A 307 -9.71 -2.88 -1.28
N ALA A 308 -10.90 -3.47 -1.17
CA ALA A 308 -11.32 -4.57 -2.05
C ALA A 308 -11.32 -4.19 -3.56
N PRO A 309 -11.84 -3.02 -3.99
CA PRO A 309 -11.70 -2.57 -5.38
C PRO A 309 -10.24 -2.37 -5.80
N LEU A 310 -9.40 -1.82 -4.92
CA LEU A 310 -7.98 -1.53 -5.19
C LEU A 310 -7.13 -2.80 -5.37
N GLU A 311 -7.54 -3.90 -4.75
CA GLU A 311 -6.88 -5.20 -4.91
C GLU A 311 -7.31 -5.92 -6.19
N LYS A 312 -8.56 -5.74 -6.61
CA LYS A 312 -9.14 -6.45 -7.77
C LYS A 312 -8.82 -5.77 -9.10
N TYR A 313 -8.94 -4.45 -9.17
CA TYR A 313 -8.71 -3.70 -10.40
C TYR A 313 -7.22 -3.43 -10.60
N SER A 314 -6.67 -3.92 -11.71
CA SER A 314 -5.28 -3.65 -12.08
C SER A 314 -5.02 -2.17 -12.36
N ASN A 315 -6.04 -1.44 -12.82
CA ASN A 315 -5.98 -0.01 -13.06
C ASN A 315 -6.72 0.75 -11.96
N ILE A 316 -5.99 1.43 -11.08
CA ILE A 316 -6.59 2.21 -9.99
C ILE A 316 -7.50 3.33 -10.50
N VAL A 317 -7.30 3.77 -11.75
CA VAL A 317 -8.09 4.82 -12.38
C VAL A 317 -9.58 4.46 -12.43
N THR A 318 -9.92 3.18 -12.62
CA THR A 318 -11.33 2.75 -12.62
C THR A 318 -11.96 2.81 -11.22
N ALA A 319 -11.15 2.63 -10.17
CA ALA A 319 -11.60 2.81 -8.80
C ALA A 319 -11.71 4.30 -8.42
N LEU A 320 -10.83 5.16 -8.96
CA LEU A 320 -10.88 6.62 -8.77
C LEU A 320 -12.10 7.27 -9.47
N GLU A 321 -12.64 6.64 -10.51
CA GLU A 321 -13.86 7.09 -11.21
C GLU A 321 -15.16 6.80 -10.43
N LEU A 322 -15.09 6.06 -9.30
CA LEU A 322 -16.25 5.75 -8.46
C LEU A 322 -16.72 6.97 -7.67
N SER A 323 -17.92 7.46 -7.99
CA SER A 323 -18.46 8.71 -7.44
C SER A 323 -18.65 8.70 -5.92
N ASN A 324 -18.95 7.53 -5.33
CA ASN A 324 -19.19 7.39 -3.90
C ASN A 324 -17.93 6.98 -3.12
N TYR A 325 -16.81 6.64 -3.78
CA TYR A 325 -15.57 6.28 -3.10
C TYR A 325 -15.01 7.42 -2.24
N PRO A 326 -14.85 8.67 -2.75
CA PRO A 326 -14.42 9.80 -1.92
C PRO A 326 -15.39 10.09 -0.77
N ARG A 327 -16.70 9.93 -1.01
CA ARG A 327 -17.75 10.18 0.00
C ARG A 327 -17.68 9.23 1.18
N VAL A 328 -17.27 7.98 0.97
CA VAL A 328 -17.04 7.04 2.09
C VAL A 328 -15.81 7.47 2.90
N MET A 329 -14.77 7.97 2.22
CA MET A 329 -13.53 8.43 2.87
C MET A 329 -13.78 9.64 3.79
N ASP A 330 -14.74 10.51 3.48
CA ASP A 330 -15.10 11.68 4.31
C ASP A 330 -15.60 11.31 5.73
N TYR A 331 -16.05 10.08 5.95
CA TYR A 331 -16.51 9.60 7.26
C TYR A 331 -15.37 9.02 8.13
N LEU A 332 -14.17 8.88 7.57
CA LEU A 332 -13.00 8.37 8.29
C LEU A 332 -12.40 9.45 9.20
N ASP A 333 -11.76 8.99 10.28
CA ASP A 333 -10.89 9.83 11.09
C ASP A 333 -9.54 10.07 10.38
N ASN A 334 -8.77 11.02 10.89
CA ASN A 334 -7.52 11.43 10.22
C ASN A 334 -6.50 10.29 10.18
N ALA A 335 -6.42 9.46 11.23
CA ALA A 335 -5.49 8.34 11.27
C ALA A 335 -5.84 7.28 10.22
N THR A 336 -7.10 6.90 10.10
CA THR A 336 -7.52 5.91 9.09
C THR A 336 -7.44 6.46 7.67
N THR A 337 -7.68 7.76 7.49
CA THR A 337 -7.49 8.42 6.18
C THR A 337 -6.05 8.28 5.69
N LYS A 338 -5.06 8.41 6.60
CA LYS A 338 -3.64 8.17 6.27
C LYS A 338 -3.38 6.70 5.91
N VAL A 339 -3.92 5.75 6.69
CA VAL A 339 -3.80 4.32 6.38
C VAL A 339 -4.34 4.02 4.97
N MET A 340 -5.52 4.53 4.64
CA MET A 340 -6.08 4.34 3.30
C MET A 340 -5.27 5.02 2.20
N ALA A 341 -4.73 6.22 2.46
CA ALA A 341 -3.85 6.89 1.52
C ALA A 341 -2.58 6.07 1.21
N VAL A 342 -1.97 5.44 2.23
CA VAL A 342 -0.84 4.52 2.03
C VAL A 342 -1.25 3.30 1.21
N VAL A 343 -2.42 2.69 1.48
CA VAL A 343 -2.93 1.55 0.70
C VAL A 343 -3.15 1.93 -0.78
N ILE A 344 -3.70 3.12 -1.04
CA ILE A 344 -3.86 3.65 -2.40
C ILE A 344 -2.51 3.76 -3.10
N ILE A 345 -1.50 4.38 -2.46
CA ILE A 345 -0.15 4.51 -3.04
C ILE A 345 0.49 3.14 -3.30
N GLN A 346 0.37 2.20 -2.36
CA GLN A 346 0.90 0.85 -2.51
C GLN A 346 0.25 0.09 -3.67
N SER A 347 -1.07 0.26 -3.88
CA SER A 347 -1.77 -0.34 -5.02
C SER A 347 -1.25 0.23 -6.36
N ILE A 348 -1.09 1.57 -6.46
CA ILE A 348 -0.51 2.24 -7.64
C ILE A 348 0.88 1.68 -7.93
N MET A 349 1.72 1.54 -6.89
CA MET A 349 3.09 1.05 -7.02
C MET A 349 3.13 -0.42 -7.44
N LYS A 350 2.29 -1.28 -6.86
CA LYS A 350 2.25 -2.72 -7.14
C LYS A 350 1.87 -3.00 -8.60
N ASN A 351 0.93 -2.23 -9.14
CA ASN A 351 0.43 -2.42 -10.50
C ASN A 351 1.15 -1.54 -11.54
N THR A 352 2.11 -0.71 -11.13
CA THR A 352 2.83 0.23 -11.99
C THR A 352 1.91 1.12 -12.83
N THR A 353 0.75 1.50 -12.28
CA THR A 353 -0.26 2.25 -13.02
C THR A 353 0.21 3.69 -13.25
N CYS A 354 0.36 4.09 -14.51
CA CYS A 354 0.66 5.47 -14.87
C CYS A 354 -0.62 6.30 -14.85
N ILE A 355 -0.62 7.39 -14.09
CA ILE A 355 -1.72 8.35 -14.04
C ILE A 355 -1.33 9.53 -14.92
N SER A 356 -2.04 9.70 -16.04
CA SER A 356 -1.58 10.56 -17.14
C SER A 356 -2.41 11.84 -17.34
N THR A 357 -3.41 12.14 -16.52
CA THR A 357 -4.27 13.33 -16.73
C THR A 357 -4.35 14.17 -15.46
N SER A 358 -4.28 15.50 -15.60
CA SER A 358 -4.31 16.44 -14.48
C SER A 358 -5.53 16.26 -13.55
N ASP A 359 -6.73 16.07 -14.12
CA ASP A 359 -7.97 15.90 -13.33
C ASP A 359 -7.94 14.67 -12.41
N LYS A 360 -7.39 13.56 -12.90
CA LYS A 360 -7.24 12.32 -12.11
C LYS A 360 -6.21 12.49 -11.00
N ILE A 361 -5.21 13.35 -11.20
CA ILE A 361 -4.20 13.66 -10.19
C ILE A 361 -4.79 14.58 -9.12
N GLU A 362 -5.60 15.58 -9.48
CA GLU A 362 -6.33 16.40 -8.50
C GLU A 362 -7.18 15.50 -7.59
N ALA A 363 -7.97 14.59 -8.18
CA ALA A 363 -8.78 13.64 -7.43
C ALA A 363 -7.95 12.69 -6.54
N LEU A 364 -6.81 12.20 -7.03
CA LEU A 364 -5.91 11.36 -6.24
C LEU A 364 -5.35 12.13 -5.05
N PHE A 365 -4.87 13.35 -5.28
CA PHE A 365 -4.25 14.20 -4.26
C PHE A 365 -5.26 14.61 -3.18
N ASP A 366 -6.53 14.79 -3.55
CA ASP A 366 -7.63 14.98 -2.60
C ASP A 366 -7.86 13.76 -1.70
N LEU A 367 -7.72 12.53 -2.22
CA LEU A 367 -7.81 11.30 -1.43
C LEU A 367 -6.61 11.13 -0.49
N ILE A 368 -5.40 11.47 -0.94
CA ILE A 368 -4.18 11.36 -0.14
C ILE A 368 -3.85 12.63 0.66
N LYS A 369 -4.78 13.60 0.75
CA LYS A 369 -4.58 14.89 1.43
C LYS A 369 -4.04 14.76 2.85
N GLY A 370 -4.41 13.68 3.57
CA GLY A 370 -3.93 13.41 4.93
C GLY A 370 -2.44 13.10 5.03
N LEU A 371 -1.79 12.68 3.94
CA LEU A 371 -0.34 12.50 3.86
C LEU A 371 0.39 13.75 3.37
N ILE A 372 -0.33 14.64 2.68
CA ILE A 372 0.24 15.84 2.04
C ILE A 372 0.15 17.05 2.95
N LYS A 373 -0.97 17.26 3.66
CA LYS A 373 -1.21 18.45 4.48
C LYS A 373 -1.48 18.09 5.93
N ASP A 374 -1.03 18.95 6.85
CA ASP A 374 -1.38 18.83 8.27
C ASP A 374 -2.88 19.08 8.44
N MET A 375 -3.56 18.10 9.02
CA MET A 375 -4.98 18.21 9.30
C MET A 375 -5.18 18.95 10.63
N ASP A 376 -6.04 19.96 10.62
CA ASP A 376 -6.35 20.78 11.79
C ASP A 376 -6.77 19.89 12.99
N GLY A 377 -6.08 20.03 14.12
CA GLY A 377 -6.38 19.33 15.37
C GLY A 377 -5.66 17.99 15.59
N ALA A 378 -4.75 17.58 14.71
CA ALA A 378 -3.82 16.48 15.02
C ALA A 378 -2.79 16.96 16.05
N GLN A 379 -2.80 16.40 17.26
CA GLN A 379 -1.67 16.53 18.17
C GLN A 379 -0.45 15.91 17.50
N ASP A 380 0.56 16.73 17.24
CA ASP A 380 1.81 16.39 16.52
C ASP A 380 2.74 15.48 17.37
N ASP A 381 2.20 14.87 18.44
CA ASP A 381 2.98 14.38 19.58
C ASP A 381 3.20 12.85 19.62
N GLU A 382 2.67 12.06 18.68
CA GLU A 382 2.78 10.57 18.72
C GLU A 382 2.97 9.89 17.36
N LEU A 383 3.66 10.49 16.38
CA LEU A 383 4.09 9.75 15.19
C LEU A 383 5.56 9.37 15.30
N ASP A 384 5.85 8.07 15.15
CA ASP A 384 7.22 7.58 15.00
C ASP A 384 7.87 8.31 13.82
N GLU A 385 9.07 8.86 14.03
CA GLU A 385 9.80 9.54 12.96
C GLU A 385 10.09 8.61 11.78
N GLU A 386 10.25 7.31 12.04
CA GLU A 386 10.47 6.32 10.99
C GLU A 386 9.22 6.13 10.14
N ASP A 387 8.05 5.94 10.77
CA ASP A 387 6.77 5.82 10.08
C ASP A 387 6.47 7.07 9.24
N PHE A 388 6.70 8.27 9.78
CA PHE A 388 6.53 9.52 9.03
C PHE A 388 7.46 9.57 7.82
N LYS A 389 8.73 9.15 7.95
CA LYS A 389 9.67 9.10 6.82
C LYS A 389 9.21 8.11 5.77
N GLU A 390 8.69 6.94 6.14
CA GLU A 390 8.15 5.95 5.20
C GLU A 390 6.91 6.47 4.46
N GLU A 391 6.00 7.13 5.16
CA GLU A 391 4.83 7.79 4.56
C GLU A 391 5.27 8.82 3.51
N GLN A 392 6.19 9.73 3.86
CA GLN A 392 6.66 10.77 2.94
C GLN A 392 7.48 10.20 1.77
N ASN A 393 8.28 9.16 2.00
CA ASN A 393 8.96 8.44 0.93
C ASN A 393 7.98 7.78 -0.04
N SER A 394 6.83 7.31 0.45
CA SER A 394 5.78 6.74 -0.41
C SER A 394 5.15 7.81 -1.32
N VAL A 395 4.90 9.02 -0.79
CA VAL A 395 4.45 10.16 -1.60
C VAL A 395 5.52 10.57 -2.62
N ALA A 396 6.80 10.61 -2.22
CA ALA A 396 7.90 10.91 -3.14
C ALA A 396 8.00 9.89 -4.29
N ARG A 397 7.78 8.60 -4.01
CA ARG A 397 7.72 7.56 -5.04
C ARG A 397 6.52 7.71 -5.96
N LEU A 398 5.35 8.07 -5.42
CA LEU A 398 4.16 8.34 -6.22
C LEU A 398 4.43 9.42 -7.28
N ILE A 399 5.13 10.50 -6.92
CA ILE A 399 5.45 11.60 -7.85
C ILE A 399 6.24 11.08 -9.07
N HIS A 400 7.09 10.07 -8.90
CA HIS A 400 7.84 9.46 -10.01
C HIS A 400 7.01 8.52 -10.89
N MET A 401 5.82 8.09 -10.44
CA MET A 401 4.88 7.29 -11.22
C MET A 401 3.94 8.15 -12.09
N LEU A 402 3.92 9.46 -11.87
CA LEU A 402 3.15 10.40 -12.68
C LEU A 402 3.92 10.67 -13.97
N HIS A 403 3.37 10.23 -15.09
CA HIS A 403 3.98 10.38 -16.41
C HIS A 403 2.92 10.55 -17.49
N ASN A 404 3.17 11.49 -18.39
CA ASN A 404 2.48 11.62 -19.66
C ASN A 404 3.53 11.80 -20.79
N ASP A 405 3.24 11.20 -21.94
CA ASP A 405 4.07 11.32 -23.13
C ASP A 405 3.98 12.72 -23.75
N GLU A 406 2.82 13.38 -23.63
CA GLU A 406 2.59 14.75 -24.07
C GLU A 406 3.20 15.76 -23.09
N PRO A 407 4.12 16.64 -23.55
CA PRO A 407 4.86 17.54 -22.66
C PRO A 407 3.97 18.60 -22.01
N GLU A 408 2.90 19.04 -22.67
CA GLU A 408 1.97 20.04 -22.14
C GLU A 408 1.14 19.50 -20.99
N GLU A 409 0.60 18.29 -21.16
CA GLU A 409 -0.16 17.64 -20.10
C GLU A 409 0.77 17.28 -18.94
N MET A 410 2.00 16.82 -19.21
CA MET A 410 3.00 16.63 -18.16
C MET A 410 3.33 17.92 -17.39
N LEU A 411 3.38 19.07 -18.06
CA LEU A 411 3.56 20.36 -17.39
C LEU A 411 2.36 20.70 -16.49
N LYS A 412 1.12 20.48 -16.94
CA LYS A 412 -0.08 20.67 -16.11
C LYS A 412 -0.05 19.76 -14.89
N ILE A 413 0.33 18.49 -15.06
CA ILE A 413 0.52 17.52 -13.97
C ILE A 413 1.51 18.08 -12.94
N LEU A 414 2.68 18.55 -13.37
CA LEU A 414 3.70 19.11 -12.47
C LEU A 414 3.18 20.35 -11.72
N CYS A 415 2.44 21.25 -12.37
CA CYS A 415 1.81 22.40 -11.72
C CYS A 415 0.77 21.99 -10.66
N THR A 416 -0.06 20.99 -10.96
CA THR A 416 -1.05 20.43 -10.02
C THR A 416 -0.36 19.84 -8.80
N VAL A 417 0.67 19.01 -9.02
CA VAL A 417 1.46 18.39 -7.95
C VAL A 417 2.14 19.45 -7.09
N GLN A 418 2.73 20.49 -7.70
CA GLN A 418 3.34 21.62 -7.00
C GLN A 418 2.33 22.31 -6.08
N LYS A 419 1.14 22.65 -6.60
CA LYS A 419 0.07 23.33 -5.84
C LYS A 419 -0.30 22.59 -4.56
N HIS A 420 -0.35 21.25 -4.59
CA HIS A 420 -0.70 20.44 -3.42
C HIS A 420 0.49 20.28 -2.45
N ILE A 421 1.68 19.98 -2.94
CA ILE A 421 2.86 19.75 -2.10
C ILE A 421 3.22 21.00 -1.30
N LEU A 422 3.09 22.20 -1.90
CA LEU A 422 3.40 23.47 -1.22
C LEU A 422 2.49 23.77 -0.02
N GLN A 423 1.37 23.07 0.12
CA GLN A 423 0.48 23.19 1.29
C GLN A 423 0.92 22.31 2.46
N GLY A 424 1.92 21.46 2.28
CA GLY A 424 2.25 20.38 3.21
C GLY A 424 3.12 20.71 4.41
N GLY A 425 3.62 21.94 4.49
CA GLY A 425 4.45 22.41 5.59
C GLY A 425 5.92 21.96 5.53
N PRO A 426 6.77 22.52 6.40
CA PRO A 426 8.23 22.43 6.26
C PRO A 426 8.77 21.00 6.38
N LYS A 427 8.21 20.16 7.26
CA LYS A 427 8.68 18.79 7.50
C LYS A 427 8.51 17.89 6.26
N ARG A 428 7.44 18.07 5.46
CA ARG A 428 7.13 17.23 4.29
C ARG A 428 7.84 17.68 3.02
N LEU A 429 8.09 18.99 2.88
CA LEU A 429 8.72 19.57 1.70
C LEU A 429 10.11 18.97 1.43
N THR A 430 10.86 18.63 2.48
CA THR A 430 12.20 18.02 2.37
C THR A 430 12.22 16.68 1.62
N PHE A 431 11.11 15.94 1.61
CA PHE A 431 11.00 14.64 0.93
C PHE A 431 10.36 14.75 -0.44
N THR A 432 9.35 15.62 -0.58
CA THR A 432 8.48 15.70 -1.76
C THR A 432 8.98 16.69 -2.81
N VAL A 433 9.67 17.77 -2.41
CA VAL A 433 10.23 18.74 -3.36
C VAL A 433 11.32 18.12 -4.26
N PRO A 434 12.31 17.35 -3.73
CA PRO A 434 13.33 16.75 -4.59
C PRO A 434 12.75 15.86 -5.69
N SER A 435 11.75 15.03 -5.37
CA SER A 435 11.12 14.13 -6.34
C SER A 435 10.38 14.90 -7.43
N LEU A 436 9.69 16.00 -7.08
CA LEU A 436 9.07 16.90 -8.05
C LEU A 436 10.11 17.58 -8.94
N VAL A 437 11.21 18.10 -8.35
CA VAL A 437 12.30 18.74 -9.10
C VAL A 437 12.91 17.77 -10.12
N PHE A 438 13.26 16.56 -9.69
CA PHE A 438 13.82 15.57 -10.61
C PHE A 438 12.82 15.11 -11.68
N SER A 439 11.52 15.06 -11.37
CA SER A 439 10.48 14.76 -12.37
C SER A 439 10.39 15.87 -13.43
N ALA A 440 10.41 17.14 -13.01
CA ALA A 440 10.44 18.29 -13.91
C ALA A 440 11.73 18.36 -14.74
N LEU A 441 12.91 18.06 -14.16
CA LEU A 441 14.17 18.01 -14.91
C LEU A 441 14.20 16.89 -15.97
N LYS A 442 13.51 15.76 -15.74
CA LYS A 442 13.32 14.73 -16.78
C LYS A 442 12.51 15.28 -17.96
N LEU A 443 11.47 16.08 -17.70
CA LEU A 443 10.70 16.74 -18.75
C LEU A 443 11.56 17.73 -19.55
N VAL A 444 12.40 18.52 -18.87
CA VAL A 444 13.36 19.44 -19.52
C VAL A 444 14.28 18.68 -20.49
N ARG A 445 14.87 17.56 -20.06
CA ARG A 445 15.74 16.74 -20.92
C ARG A 445 15.00 16.14 -22.12
N ARG A 446 13.73 15.77 -21.96
CA ARG A 446 12.90 15.29 -23.08
C ARG A 446 12.67 16.38 -24.12
N LEU A 447 12.37 17.60 -23.68
CA LEU A 447 12.16 18.74 -24.59
C LEU A 447 13.42 19.04 -25.41
N GLN A 448 14.61 19.03 -24.79
CA GLN A 448 15.89 19.22 -25.50
C GLN A 448 16.13 18.17 -26.60
N SER A 449 15.75 16.91 -26.36
CA SER A 449 15.90 15.84 -27.35
C SER A 449 14.95 15.96 -28.55
N GLN A 450 13.90 16.77 -28.42
CA GLN A 450 12.82 16.94 -29.40
C GLN A 450 12.89 18.27 -30.18
N ASP A 451 13.93 19.10 -29.98
CA ASP A 451 14.17 20.38 -30.68
C ASP A 451 14.40 20.26 -32.20
N GLY A 452 14.01 19.15 -32.82
CA GLY A 452 14.02 18.92 -34.26
C GLY A 452 12.67 19.10 -34.98
N ASP A 453 11.51 19.12 -34.30
CA ASP A 453 10.21 19.24 -34.99
C ASP A 453 9.06 19.56 -34.02
N VAL A 454 8.59 20.82 -33.93
CA VAL A 454 7.20 21.10 -33.51
C VAL A 454 6.65 22.32 -34.25
N THR A 455 5.80 22.06 -35.24
CA THR A 455 4.79 22.98 -35.77
C THR A 455 3.47 22.79 -35.02
N GLY A 456 3.00 23.79 -34.26
CA GLY A 456 1.70 23.78 -33.59
C GLY A 456 1.40 25.14 -32.92
N GLU A 457 0.14 25.59 -32.98
CA GLU A 457 -0.30 26.97 -32.67
C GLU A 457 -0.65 27.25 -31.19
N ASP A 458 -0.49 26.30 -30.27
CA ASP A 458 -0.73 26.50 -28.82
C ASP A 458 0.59 26.68 -28.05
N VAL A 459 0.59 27.55 -27.01
CA VAL A 459 1.82 28.05 -26.34
C VAL A 459 2.66 26.89 -25.79
N PRO A 460 3.81 26.55 -26.41
CA PRO A 460 4.50 25.30 -26.14
C PRO A 460 5.06 25.27 -24.71
N ALA A 461 5.10 24.08 -24.11
CA ALA A 461 5.81 23.84 -22.86
C ALA A 461 7.30 24.15 -23.03
N THR A 462 7.72 25.37 -22.67
CA THR A 462 9.12 25.79 -22.82
C THR A 462 9.93 25.43 -21.58
N PRO A 463 11.22 25.06 -21.74
CA PRO A 463 12.14 24.85 -20.62
C PRO A 463 12.16 26.03 -19.63
N LYS A 464 12.07 27.27 -20.11
CA LYS A 464 11.99 28.48 -19.28
C LYS A 464 10.83 28.45 -18.28
N LYS A 465 9.64 28.03 -18.71
CA LYS A 465 8.46 27.95 -17.83
C LYS A 465 8.63 26.86 -16.77
N ILE A 466 9.25 25.73 -17.13
CA ILE A 466 9.57 24.66 -16.18
C ILE A 466 10.58 25.17 -15.14
N PHE A 467 11.62 25.89 -15.56
CA PHE A 467 12.60 26.48 -14.63
C PHE A 467 11.98 27.54 -13.70
N GLN A 468 11.01 28.33 -14.15
CA GLN A 468 10.26 29.24 -13.27
C GLN A 468 9.49 28.49 -12.17
N ILE A 469 8.84 27.37 -12.53
CA ILE A 469 8.14 26.49 -11.57
C ILE A 469 9.14 25.87 -10.59
N LEU A 470 10.29 25.39 -11.09
CA LEU A 470 11.36 24.85 -10.25
C LEU A 470 11.88 25.89 -9.26
N HIS A 471 12.12 27.12 -9.71
CA HIS A 471 12.54 28.23 -8.84
C HIS A 471 11.52 28.46 -7.72
N GLN A 472 10.24 28.62 -8.04
CA GLN A 472 9.19 28.81 -7.03
C GLN A 472 9.10 27.65 -6.04
N THR A 473 9.31 26.42 -6.51
CA THR A 473 9.26 25.23 -5.66
C THR A 473 10.44 25.17 -4.70
N ILE A 474 11.65 25.48 -5.17
CA ILE A 474 12.87 25.46 -4.34
C ILE A 474 12.89 26.68 -3.39
N ASP A 475 12.34 27.83 -3.81
CA ASP A 475 12.20 29.01 -2.95
C ASP A 475 11.30 28.75 -1.73
N ALA A 476 10.21 27.99 -1.92
CA ALA A 476 9.40 27.53 -0.80
C ALA A 476 10.16 26.57 0.14
N LEU A 477 11.14 25.81 -0.37
CA LEU A 477 12.03 24.97 0.44
C LEU A 477 13.09 25.79 1.20
N SER A 478 13.50 26.96 0.71
CA SER A 478 14.46 27.80 1.45
C SER A 478 13.91 28.37 2.76
N CYS A 479 12.58 28.43 2.93
CA CYS A 479 11.96 28.77 4.22
C CYS A 479 11.98 27.60 5.24
N VAL A 480 12.50 26.43 4.86
CA VAL A 480 12.59 25.22 5.68
C VAL A 480 14.01 25.07 6.22
N PRO A 481 14.24 24.55 7.45
CA PRO A 481 15.58 24.34 8.03
C PRO A 481 16.37 23.20 7.35
N SER A 482 16.52 23.25 6.02
CA SER A 482 17.31 22.32 5.20
C SER A 482 18.05 23.04 4.05
N PRO A 483 18.83 24.10 4.35
CA PRO A 483 19.43 24.95 3.31
C PRO A 483 20.40 24.19 2.39
N GLU A 484 21.05 23.14 2.90
CA GLU A 484 21.92 22.28 2.08
C GLU A 484 21.18 21.57 0.95
N LEU A 485 19.92 21.14 1.19
CA LEU A 485 19.12 20.45 0.19
C LEU A 485 18.70 21.43 -0.90
N ALA A 486 18.20 22.60 -0.52
CA ALA A 486 17.84 23.66 -1.46
C ALA A 486 19.03 24.08 -2.33
N LEU A 487 20.22 24.26 -1.73
CA LEU A 487 21.45 24.55 -2.46
C LEU A 487 21.78 23.48 -3.51
N ARG A 488 21.72 22.19 -3.15
CA ARG A 488 21.95 21.09 -4.10
C ARG A 488 20.95 21.12 -5.26
N LEU A 489 19.67 21.38 -4.98
CA LEU A 489 18.63 21.46 -6.00
C LEU A 489 18.84 22.65 -6.94
N TYR A 490 19.22 23.82 -6.42
CA TYR A 490 19.57 24.98 -7.24
C TYR A 490 20.77 24.69 -8.15
N LEU A 491 21.83 24.05 -7.64
CA LEU A 491 22.98 23.66 -8.46
C LEU A 491 22.61 22.68 -9.57
N HIS A 492 21.76 21.69 -9.29
CA HIS A 492 21.27 20.77 -10.32
C HIS A 492 20.38 21.45 -11.37
N CYS A 493 19.55 22.41 -10.96
CA CYS A 493 18.75 23.20 -11.91
C CYS A 493 19.65 24.09 -12.78
N ALA A 494 20.73 24.63 -12.22
CA ALA A 494 21.72 25.38 -12.98
C ALA A 494 22.47 24.53 -14.00
N GLU A 495 22.86 23.29 -13.63
CA GLU A 495 23.47 22.33 -14.57
C GLU A 495 22.50 21.98 -15.70
N ALA A 496 21.22 21.72 -15.40
CA ALA A 496 20.22 21.47 -16.43
C ALA A 496 19.95 22.71 -17.32
N ALA A 497 20.00 23.92 -16.76
CA ALA A 497 19.86 25.16 -17.52
C ALA A 497 21.08 25.42 -18.42
N ASN A 498 22.28 25.01 -17.99
CA ASN A 498 23.49 25.00 -18.80
C ASN A 498 23.31 24.10 -20.03
N ASP A 499 22.78 22.89 -19.85
CA ASP A 499 22.50 21.98 -20.96
C ASP A 499 21.45 22.55 -21.95
N CYS A 500 20.59 23.47 -21.51
CA CYS A 500 19.53 24.10 -22.32
C CYS A 500 19.97 25.39 -23.03
N ASP A 501 21.24 25.79 -22.92
CA ASP A 501 21.72 27.08 -23.43
C ASP A 501 20.93 28.29 -22.86
N LEU A 502 20.45 28.20 -21.61
CA LEU A 502 19.77 29.29 -20.89
C LEU A 502 20.65 30.00 -19.84
N GLU A 503 21.56 30.87 -20.29
CA GLU A 503 22.53 31.55 -19.41
C GLU A 503 21.89 32.35 -18.27
N PRO A 504 20.86 33.20 -18.50
CA PRO A 504 20.29 34.02 -17.44
C PRO A 504 19.65 33.18 -16.31
N VAL A 505 19.02 32.06 -16.69
CA VAL A 505 18.36 31.14 -15.76
C VAL A 505 19.41 30.41 -14.92
N ALA A 506 20.49 29.93 -15.57
CA ALA A 506 21.60 29.28 -14.88
C ALA A 506 22.29 30.24 -13.89
N TYR A 507 22.46 31.51 -14.27
CA TYR A 507 23.07 32.54 -13.42
C TYR A 507 22.20 32.88 -12.20
N GLU A 508 20.88 32.97 -12.40
CA GLU A 508 19.91 33.20 -11.33
C GLU A 508 19.96 32.08 -10.28
N PHE A 509 19.91 30.81 -10.71
CA PHE A 509 20.02 29.67 -9.80
C PHE A 509 21.35 29.64 -9.03
N PHE A 510 22.47 29.99 -9.67
CA PHE A 510 23.75 30.12 -8.98
C PHE A 510 23.75 31.24 -7.95
N THR A 511 23.10 32.36 -8.26
CA THR A 511 22.99 33.49 -7.35
C THR A 511 22.19 33.10 -6.10
N GLN A 512 21.06 32.39 -6.27
CA GLN A 512 20.29 31.86 -5.14
C GLN A 512 21.09 30.85 -4.31
N ALA A 513 21.85 29.97 -4.95
CA ALA A 513 22.73 29.03 -4.25
C ALA A 513 23.82 29.77 -3.42
N PHE A 514 24.34 30.89 -3.90
CA PHE A 514 25.31 31.72 -3.15
C PHE A 514 24.67 32.43 -1.96
N ILE A 515 23.45 32.95 -2.12
CA ILE A 515 22.71 33.58 -1.01
C ILE A 515 22.50 32.56 0.12
N LEU A 516 22.03 31.36 -0.21
CA LEU A 516 21.86 30.28 0.79
C LEU A 516 23.18 29.90 1.47
N TYR A 517 24.28 29.84 0.72
CA TYR A 517 25.60 29.56 1.28
C TYR A 517 26.05 30.65 2.27
N GLU A 518 25.79 31.92 1.96
CA GLU A 518 26.20 33.06 2.79
C GLU A 518 25.33 33.24 4.04
N GLU A 519 24.02 33.10 3.91
CA GLU A 519 23.05 33.51 4.94
C GLU A 519 22.61 32.34 5.83
N GLU A 520 22.42 31.14 5.27
CA GLU A 520 21.74 30.02 5.96
C GLU A 520 22.69 28.88 6.38
N ILE A 521 23.77 28.62 5.63
CA ILE A 521 24.69 27.52 5.95
C ILE A 521 25.78 27.96 6.94
N ALA A 522 25.51 27.79 8.24
CA ALA A 522 26.45 28.14 9.30
C ALA A 522 27.41 27.01 9.72
N ASP A 523 27.04 25.74 9.55
CA ASP A 523 27.87 24.62 9.98
C ASP A 523 29.15 24.49 9.13
N SER A 524 30.30 24.37 9.81
CA SER A 524 31.60 24.35 9.14
C SER A 524 31.79 23.15 8.21
N LYS A 525 31.21 21.98 8.49
CA LYS A 525 31.32 20.81 7.60
C LYS A 525 30.37 20.94 6.41
N ALA A 526 29.17 21.45 6.65
CA ALA A 526 28.20 21.77 5.62
C ALA A 526 28.74 22.80 4.62
N GLN A 527 29.35 23.89 5.10
CA GLN A 527 29.99 24.91 4.26
C GLN A 527 31.05 24.32 3.33
N ILE A 528 31.89 23.41 3.85
CA ILE A 528 32.93 22.75 3.04
C ILE A 528 32.29 21.89 1.95
N THR A 529 31.26 21.12 2.30
CA THR A 529 30.58 20.28 1.32
C THR A 529 29.91 21.13 0.24
N ALA A 530 29.19 22.19 0.65
CA ALA A 530 28.53 23.13 -0.24
C ALA A 530 29.51 23.83 -1.19
N ILE A 531 30.64 24.33 -0.69
CA ILE A 531 31.62 25.02 -1.54
C ILE A 531 32.27 24.08 -2.55
N HIS A 532 32.53 22.82 -2.19
CA HIS A 532 33.06 21.83 -3.15
C HIS A 532 32.01 21.49 -4.23
N LEU A 533 30.73 21.41 -3.87
CA LEU A 533 29.65 21.22 -4.83
C LEU A 533 29.50 22.42 -5.76
N ILE A 534 29.58 23.65 -5.23
CA ILE A 534 29.59 24.89 -6.03
C ILE A 534 30.76 24.87 -7.02
N ILE A 535 31.98 24.59 -6.55
CA ILE A 535 33.18 24.54 -7.40
C ILE A 535 33.02 23.47 -8.49
N GLY A 536 32.59 22.26 -8.12
CA GLY A 536 32.41 21.16 -9.06
C GLY A 536 31.33 21.44 -10.11
N THR A 537 30.23 22.08 -9.71
CA THR A 537 29.15 22.45 -10.65
C THR A 537 29.63 23.56 -11.58
N LEU A 538 30.23 24.64 -11.04
CA LEU A 538 30.72 25.76 -11.83
C LEU A 538 31.83 25.35 -12.81
N GLN A 539 32.64 24.35 -12.46
CA GLN A 539 33.66 23.79 -13.35
C GLN A 539 33.04 23.16 -14.61
N ARG A 540 31.88 22.52 -14.49
CA ARG A 540 31.19 21.84 -15.60
C ARG A 540 30.40 22.79 -16.49
N MET A 541 30.20 24.04 -16.07
CA MET A 541 29.42 25.01 -16.81
C MET A 541 30.26 25.72 -17.86
N ASN A 542 29.77 25.65 -19.09
CA ASN A 542 30.36 26.26 -20.28
C ASN A 542 29.48 27.39 -20.85
N ILE A 543 28.27 27.57 -20.33
CA ILE A 543 27.30 28.53 -20.85
C ILE A 543 27.61 30.01 -20.51
N PHE A 544 28.33 30.25 -19.42
CA PHE A 544 28.51 31.61 -18.93
C PHE A 544 29.49 32.41 -19.80
N GLY A 545 29.07 33.62 -20.16
CA GLY A 545 29.98 34.61 -20.73
C GLY A 545 31.10 35.00 -19.75
N VAL A 546 32.16 35.60 -20.29
CA VAL A 546 33.39 35.93 -19.54
C VAL A 546 33.10 36.73 -18.27
N GLU A 547 32.23 37.74 -18.34
CA GLU A 547 31.90 38.62 -17.19
C GLU A 547 31.15 37.88 -16.07
N ASN A 548 30.12 37.12 -16.44
CA ASN A 548 29.32 36.34 -15.49
C ASN A 548 30.18 35.26 -14.83
N ARG A 549 30.98 34.54 -15.62
CA ARG A 549 31.89 33.51 -15.12
C ARG A 549 32.97 34.09 -14.21
N ASP A 550 33.58 35.22 -14.57
CA ASP A 550 34.56 35.90 -13.71
C ASP A 550 33.94 36.36 -12.39
N THR A 551 32.71 36.87 -12.42
CA THR A 551 31.98 37.27 -11.21
C THR A 551 31.73 36.08 -10.28
N LEU A 552 31.24 34.96 -10.84
CA LEU A 552 30.97 33.74 -10.07
C LEU A 552 32.26 33.14 -9.49
N THR A 553 33.33 33.03 -10.28
CA THR A 553 34.62 32.52 -9.78
C THR A 553 35.23 33.41 -8.70
N HIS A 554 35.15 34.72 -8.86
CA HIS A 554 35.66 35.66 -7.86
C HIS A 554 34.90 35.52 -6.54
N LYS A 555 33.56 35.37 -6.58
CA LYS A 555 32.76 35.08 -5.38
C LYS A 555 33.12 33.73 -4.75
N THR A 556 33.16 32.64 -5.54
CA THR A 556 33.50 31.29 -5.04
C THR A 556 34.89 31.24 -4.42
N THR A 557 35.89 31.85 -5.06
CA THR A 557 37.25 31.97 -4.50
C THR A 557 37.27 32.81 -3.24
N GLY A 558 36.48 33.89 -3.18
CA GLY A 558 36.23 34.67 -1.97
C GLY A 558 35.69 33.82 -0.82
N TYR A 559 34.69 32.97 -1.07
CA TYR A 559 34.11 32.07 -0.07
C TYR A 559 35.09 31.02 0.41
N SER A 560 35.82 30.37 -0.51
CA SER A 560 36.87 29.40 -0.16
C SER A 560 37.90 29.98 0.82
N ALA A 561 38.20 31.27 0.68
CA ALA A 561 39.14 31.97 1.51
C ALA A 561 38.55 32.53 2.82
N LYS A 562 37.23 32.46 3.04
CA LYS A 562 36.59 32.90 4.29
C LYS A 562 36.30 31.74 5.25
N LEU A 563 36.56 30.49 4.87
CA LEU A 563 36.39 29.33 5.74
C LEU A 563 37.23 29.45 7.02
N LEU A 564 36.62 29.08 8.16
CA LEU A 564 37.20 29.24 9.49
C LEU A 564 38.40 28.32 9.74
N LYS A 565 38.27 27.05 9.36
CA LYS A 565 39.31 26.03 9.57
C LYS A 565 40.36 26.11 8.48
N LYS A 566 41.63 26.29 8.87
CA LYS A 566 42.75 26.42 7.93
C LYS A 566 42.95 25.23 6.99
N PRO A 567 42.85 23.95 7.44
CA PRO A 567 42.94 22.81 6.53
C PRO A 567 41.87 22.85 5.45
N ASP A 568 40.64 23.18 5.84
CA ASP A 568 39.48 23.19 4.94
C ASP A 568 39.52 24.38 3.99
N GLN A 569 39.96 25.55 4.49
CA GLN A 569 40.29 26.73 3.69
C GLN A 569 41.34 26.40 2.62
N CYS A 570 42.41 25.69 3.00
CA CYS A 570 43.45 25.26 2.07
C CYS A 570 42.88 24.39 0.94
N ARG A 571 42.07 23.38 1.31
CA ARG A 571 41.44 22.45 0.37
C ARG A 571 40.51 23.13 -0.62
N ALA A 572 39.63 24.00 -0.12
CA ALA A 572 38.73 24.75 -0.97
C ALA A 572 39.47 25.72 -1.91
N VAL A 573 40.55 26.37 -1.44
CA VAL A 573 41.33 27.33 -2.25
C VAL A 573 42.10 26.63 -3.36
N TYR A 574 42.76 25.50 -3.10
CA TYR A 574 43.39 24.75 -4.19
C TYR A 574 42.34 24.13 -5.10
N ALA A 575 41.14 23.76 -4.62
CA ALA A 575 40.08 23.25 -5.48
C ALA A 575 39.61 24.32 -6.48
N CYS A 576 39.57 25.58 -6.07
CA CYS A 576 39.24 26.70 -6.95
C CYS A 576 40.23 26.88 -8.12
N SER A 577 41.45 26.34 -8.04
CA SER A 577 42.39 26.41 -9.16
C SER A 577 41.85 25.71 -10.42
N HIS A 578 41.01 24.67 -10.25
CA HIS A 578 40.35 23.99 -11.35
C HIS A 578 39.28 24.83 -12.06
N LEU A 579 38.83 25.94 -11.46
CA LEU A 579 37.87 26.86 -12.11
C LEU A 579 38.52 27.70 -13.22
N PHE A 580 39.85 27.83 -13.20
CA PHE A 580 40.64 28.63 -14.14
C PHE A 580 41.34 27.79 -15.21
N TRP A 581 41.06 26.49 -15.24
CA TRP A 581 41.64 25.55 -16.19
C TRP A 581 40.63 24.48 -16.60
N ALA A 582 40.13 24.57 -17.84
CA ALA A 582 39.25 23.59 -18.45
C ALA A 582 39.93 22.92 -19.67
N ASP A 583 39.68 21.63 -19.88
CA ASP A 583 40.34 20.83 -20.92
C ASP A 583 39.70 20.99 -22.32
N ASP A 584 38.58 21.71 -22.45
CA ASP A 584 37.84 21.86 -23.70
C ASP A 584 38.45 22.95 -24.61
N GLN A 585 38.21 22.85 -25.94
CA GLN A 585 38.83 23.72 -26.96
C GLN A 585 38.48 25.21 -26.81
N ASP A 586 37.32 25.52 -26.21
CA ASP A 586 36.88 26.88 -25.85
C ASP A 586 36.95 27.15 -24.33
N GLY A 587 37.67 26.28 -23.59
CA GLY A 587 37.82 26.34 -22.15
C GLY A 587 38.74 27.46 -21.66
N ILE A 588 38.53 27.91 -20.42
CA ILE A 588 39.39 28.90 -19.77
C ILE A 588 40.76 28.27 -19.51
N MET A 589 41.82 28.90 -20.04
CA MET A 589 43.21 28.51 -19.81
C MET A 589 44.01 29.65 -19.17
N ASP A 590 43.73 29.95 -17.89
CA ASP A 590 44.44 30.99 -17.13
C ASP A 590 45.42 30.38 -16.12
N GLY A 591 46.61 30.03 -16.61
CA GLY A 591 47.68 29.46 -15.80
C GLY A 591 48.21 30.39 -14.70
N GLU A 592 48.03 31.71 -14.83
CA GLU A 592 48.45 32.68 -13.81
C GLU A 592 47.51 32.64 -12.59
N ARG A 593 46.20 32.62 -12.83
CA ARG A 593 45.20 32.48 -11.75
C ARG A 593 45.26 31.11 -11.09
N VAL A 594 45.54 30.04 -11.85
CA VAL A 594 45.82 28.70 -11.29
C VAL A 594 46.98 28.78 -10.29
N LEU A 595 48.11 29.34 -10.71
CA LEU A 595 49.29 29.49 -9.85
C LEU A 595 49.00 30.38 -8.63
N LEU A 596 48.20 31.43 -8.80
CA LEU A 596 47.79 32.31 -7.70
C LEU A 596 47.00 31.54 -6.62
N CYS A 597 46.04 30.71 -7.02
CA CYS A 597 45.29 29.83 -6.11
C CYS A 597 46.20 28.85 -5.38
N LEU A 598 47.11 28.18 -6.11
CA LEU A 598 48.04 27.21 -5.51
C LEU A 598 49.04 27.88 -4.55
N LYS A 599 49.58 29.06 -4.90
CA LYS A 599 50.43 29.86 -4.00
C LYS A 599 49.67 30.31 -2.76
N ARG A 600 48.38 30.67 -2.90
CA ARG A 600 47.54 31.05 -1.76
C ARG A 600 47.25 29.85 -0.86
N ALA A 601 46.94 28.68 -1.43
CA ALA A 601 46.78 27.44 -0.67
C ALA A 601 48.06 27.09 0.10
N LEU A 602 49.23 27.21 -0.52
CA LEU A 602 50.52 26.97 0.14
C LEU A 602 50.76 27.93 1.34
N ARG A 603 50.42 29.22 1.20
CA ARG A 603 50.49 30.18 2.32
C ARG A 603 49.56 29.79 3.47
N ILE A 604 48.35 29.29 3.16
CA ILE A 604 47.39 28.85 4.16
C ILE A 604 47.88 27.57 4.86
N ALA A 605 48.45 26.62 4.12
CA ALA A 605 49.06 25.41 4.67
C ALA A 605 50.22 25.74 5.62
N ASN A 606 51.11 26.67 5.24
CA ASN A 606 52.17 27.16 6.11
C ASN A 606 51.64 27.80 7.40
N ALA A 607 50.59 28.63 7.30
CA ALA A 607 49.96 29.22 8.48
C ALA A 607 49.31 28.16 9.38
N ALA A 608 48.70 27.12 8.80
CA ALA A 608 48.13 25.99 9.54
C ALA A 608 49.22 25.20 10.30
N GLN A 609 50.34 24.94 9.63
CA GLN A 609 51.51 24.25 10.18
C GLN A 609 52.13 25.01 11.35
N GLN A 610 52.28 26.34 11.22
CA GLN A 610 52.80 27.21 12.28
C GLN A 610 51.88 27.28 13.51
N MET A 611 50.56 27.27 13.30
CA MET A 611 49.60 27.24 14.41
C MET A 611 49.58 25.88 15.14
N ALA A 612 49.74 24.79 14.39
CA ALA A 612 49.83 23.45 14.95
C ALA A 612 51.11 23.25 15.77
N SER A 613 52.26 23.70 15.27
CA SER A 613 53.53 23.63 16.00
C SER A 613 53.57 24.49 17.26
N ALA A 614 52.82 25.60 17.29
CA ALA A 614 52.65 26.46 18.47
C ALA A 614 51.73 25.85 19.54
N THR A 615 50.77 25.00 19.15
CA THR A 615 49.82 24.36 20.07
C THR A 615 50.33 22.97 20.44
N ARG A 616 51.04 22.86 21.57
CA ARG A 616 51.65 21.60 22.04
C ARG A 616 50.62 20.45 22.04
N GLY A 617 50.77 19.51 21.09
CA GLY A 617 49.97 18.28 21.03
C GLY A 617 49.26 17.99 19.70
N SER A 618 49.30 18.88 18.70
CA SER A 618 48.79 18.59 17.35
C SER A 618 49.95 18.61 16.36
N SER A 619 50.26 17.47 15.74
CA SER A 619 51.09 17.43 14.54
C SER A 619 50.42 18.31 13.48
N GLY A 620 51.18 19.20 12.86
CA GLY A 620 50.69 19.98 11.73
C GLY A 620 50.49 19.08 10.53
N SER A 621 49.48 19.35 9.72
CA SER A 621 49.11 18.45 8.61
C SER A 621 50.10 18.61 7.44
N VAL A 622 51.25 17.93 7.52
CA VAL A 622 52.16 17.69 6.38
C VAL A 622 51.38 17.13 5.18
N THR A 623 50.30 16.40 5.45
CA THR A 623 49.30 15.94 4.48
C THR A 623 48.82 17.04 3.52
N LEU A 624 48.57 18.27 3.99
CA LEU A 624 48.11 19.38 3.14
C LEU A 624 49.16 19.78 2.09
N PHE A 625 50.45 19.76 2.44
CA PHE A 625 51.51 20.05 1.47
C PHE A 625 51.60 18.95 0.41
N ILE A 626 51.41 17.69 0.79
CA ILE A 626 51.38 16.55 -0.14
C ILE A 626 50.15 16.64 -1.06
N GLU A 627 48.98 17.01 -0.53
CA GLU A 627 47.78 17.29 -1.34
C GLU A 627 48.03 18.41 -2.36
N ILE A 628 48.63 19.52 -1.93
CA ILE A 628 49.01 20.63 -2.81
C ILE A 628 50.01 20.17 -3.87
N LEU A 629 51.03 19.39 -3.50
CA LEU A 629 52.01 18.82 -4.43
C LEU A 629 51.31 18.02 -5.52
N ASN A 630 50.36 17.15 -5.16
CA ASN A 630 49.58 16.40 -6.12
C ASN A 630 48.77 17.29 -7.06
N LYS A 631 48.26 18.45 -6.60
CA LYS A 631 47.64 19.44 -7.47
C LYS A 631 48.62 20.13 -8.41
N TYR A 632 49.82 20.49 -7.94
CA TYR A 632 50.89 21.01 -8.81
C TYR A 632 51.27 19.98 -9.88
N LEU A 633 51.41 18.70 -9.51
CA LEU A 633 51.69 17.62 -10.46
C LEU A 633 50.58 17.47 -11.52
N TYR A 634 49.32 17.51 -11.12
CA TYR A 634 48.19 17.47 -12.05
C TYR A 634 48.28 18.59 -13.11
N PHE A 635 48.47 19.83 -12.67
CA PHE A 635 48.55 20.97 -13.59
C PHE A 635 49.86 21.02 -14.39
N PHE A 636 50.94 20.44 -13.86
CA PHE A 636 52.18 20.23 -14.58
C PHE A 636 52.00 19.25 -15.76
N GLU A 637 51.25 18.17 -15.56
CA GLU A 637 50.90 17.22 -16.63
C GLU A 637 50.02 17.88 -17.71
N LYS A 638 49.12 18.78 -17.31
CA LYS A 638 48.32 19.61 -18.23
C LYS A 638 49.14 20.61 -19.03
N GLY A 639 50.41 20.80 -18.71
CA GLY A 639 51.33 21.61 -19.49
C GLY A 639 51.24 23.11 -19.20
N ILE A 640 50.78 23.50 -18.02
CA ILE A 640 50.72 24.92 -17.61
C ILE A 640 52.15 25.49 -17.52
N PRO A 641 52.51 26.51 -18.32
CA PRO A 641 53.87 27.05 -18.38
C PRO A 641 54.38 27.63 -17.05
N GLN A 642 53.47 28.18 -16.25
CA GLN A 642 53.77 28.84 -14.98
C GLN A 642 54.16 27.84 -13.87
N ILE A 643 53.87 26.54 -14.05
CA ILE A 643 54.27 25.49 -13.11
C ILE A 643 55.52 24.81 -13.65
N THR A 644 56.65 25.14 -13.05
CA THR A 644 57.97 24.65 -13.46
C THR A 644 58.44 23.49 -12.59
N ASN A 645 59.40 22.71 -13.11
CA ASN A 645 60.10 21.67 -12.37
C ASN A 645 60.71 22.18 -11.06
N THR A 646 61.19 23.42 -11.06
CA THR A 646 61.79 24.05 -9.88
C THR A 646 60.75 24.22 -8.76
N VAL A 647 59.53 24.67 -9.07
CA VAL A 647 58.48 24.85 -8.06
C VAL A 647 58.04 23.52 -7.43
N ILE A 648 57.99 22.46 -8.24
CA ILE A 648 57.69 21.10 -7.75
C ILE A 648 58.82 20.59 -6.86
N GLN A 649 60.07 20.80 -7.27
CA GLN A 649 61.25 20.42 -6.50
C GLN A 649 61.31 21.14 -5.15
N ASP A 650 61.10 22.46 -5.15
CA ASP A 650 61.07 23.29 -3.94
C ASP A 650 59.99 22.79 -2.96
N LEU A 651 58.83 22.37 -3.47
CA LEU A 651 57.73 21.86 -2.65
C LEU A 651 58.03 20.47 -2.06
N ILE A 652 58.71 19.59 -2.82
CA ILE A 652 59.19 18.29 -2.32
C ILE A 652 60.20 18.50 -1.19
N GLU A 653 61.14 19.44 -1.37
CA GLU A 653 62.13 19.78 -0.35
C GLU A 653 61.46 20.36 0.91
N LEU A 654 60.48 21.26 0.75
CA LEU A 654 59.69 21.79 1.85
C LEU A 654 58.98 20.68 2.64
N ILE A 655 58.35 19.72 1.97
CA ILE A 655 57.68 18.57 2.62
C ILE A 655 58.69 17.74 3.41
N ARG A 656 59.89 17.49 2.86
CA ARG A 656 60.95 16.75 3.56
C ARG A 656 61.42 17.50 4.81
N THR A 657 61.60 18.82 4.73
CA THR A 657 62.03 19.64 5.86
C THR A 657 60.98 19.68 6.97
N GLU A 658 59.72 19.94 6.64
CA GLU A 658 58.62 19.98 7.62
C GLU A 658 58.45 18.64 8.33
N LYS A 659 58.56 17.54 7.59
CA LYS A 659 58.51 16.18 8.13
C LYS A 659 59.67 15.85 9.08
N GLN A 660 60.86 16.41 8.85
CA GLN A 660 62.01 16.25 9.77
C GLN A 660 61.89 17.12 11.03
N SER A 661 61.11 18.21 10.96
CA SER A 661 60.92 19.16 12.07
C SER A 661 59.86 18.70 13.10
N ASP A 662 58.99 17.77 12.71
CA ASP A 662 57.90 17.26 13.55
C ASP A 662 58.44 16.17 14.52
N ASN A 663 58.79 16.55 15.75
CA ASN A 663 59.34 15.67 16.80
C ASN A 663 58.31 14.69 17.41
N SER A 664 57.14 14.51 16.78
CA SER A 664 56.09 13.58 17.19
C SER A 664 56.16 12.26 16.40
N VAL A 665 55.52 11.18 16.89
CA VAL A 665 55.46 9.89 16.19
C VAL A 665 54.87 10.13 14.79
N ALA A 666 55.69 9.98 13.75
CA ALA A 666 55.28 10.18 12.37
C ALA A 666 54.04 9.34 12.06
N ASP A 667 52.96 9.99 11.62
CA ASP A 667 51.74 9.31 11.20
C ASP A 667 52.06 8.38 10.00
N PRO A 668 51.95 7.05 10.16
CA PRO A 668 52.28 6.09 9.11
C PRO A 668 51.48 6.31 7.82
N SER A 669 50.29 6.89 7.92
CA SER A 669 49.44 7.16 6.77
C SER A 669 49.99 8.29 5.89
N THR A 670 50.53 9.35 6.51
CA THR A 670 51.13 10.49 5.81
C THR A 670 52.45 10.09 5.13
N GLU A 671 53.23 9.20 5.77
CA GLU A 671 54.44 8.59 5.18
C GLU A 671 54.12 7.80 3.90
N ALA A 672 53.12 6.92 3.99
CA ALA A 672 52.69 6.10 2.87
C ALA A 672 52.16 6.95 1.72
N PHE A 673 51.43 8.04 2.03
CA PHE A 673 50.90 8.96 1.02
C PHE A 673 52.00 9.72 0.28
N PHE A 674 53.01 10.23 1.00
CA PHE A 674 54.15 10.89 0.37
C PHE A 674 54.99 9.91 -0.46
N SER A 675 55.27 8.74 0.09
CA SER A 675 56.03 7.68 -0.62
C SER A 675 55.32 7.24 -1.90
N SER A 676 54.00 7.12 -1.86
CA SER A 676 53.19 6.81 -3.06
C SER A 676 53.25 7.93 -4.09
N THR A 677 53.21 9.20 -3.65
CA THR A 677 53.36 10.37 -4.52
C THR A 677 54.74 10.39 -5.20
N LEU A 678 55.82 10.12 -4.46
CA LEU A 678 57.17 10.02 -5.05
C LEU A 678 57.28 8.85 -6.05
N ARG A 679 56.69 7.70 -5.72
CA ARG A 679 56.64 6.54 -6.63
C ARG A 679 55.88 6.85 -7.91
N TYR A 680 54.82 7.66 -7.84
CA TYR A 680 54.10 8.15 -9.02
C TYR A 680 55.01 9.01 -9.91
N ILE A 681 55.76 9.94 -9.33
CA ILE A 681 56.73 10.77 -10.07
C ILE A 681 57.78 9.87 -10.75
N GLU A 682 58.31 8.85 -10.07
CA GLU A 682 59.25 7.90 -10.65
C GLU A 682 58.64 7.05 -11.78
N PHE A 683 57.40 6.62 -11.61
CA PHE A 683 56.66 5.91 -12.65
C PHE A 683 56.48 6.78 -13.91
N GLN A 684 56.15 8.08 -13.75
CA GLN A 684 56.02 8.99 -14.89
C GLN A 684 57.35 9.22 -15.63
N LYS A 685 58.49 9.23 -14.91
CA LYS A 685 59.82 9.25 -15.56
C LYS A 685 60.08 8.01 -16.41
N GLN A 686 59.72 6.84 -15.90
CA GLN A 686 59.97 5.55 -16.58
C GLN A 686 59.08 5.35 -17.81
N LYS A 687 57.94 6.06 -17.90
CA LYS A 687 56.96 5.93 -18.98
C LYS A 687 57.50 6.41 -20.35
N GLY A 688 58.53 7.25 -20.36
CA GLY A 688 59.14 7.81 -21.58
C GLY A 688 58.22 8.80 -22.33
N GLY A 689 58.72 9.38 -23.42
CA GLY A 689 58.02 10.39 -24.23
C GLY A 689 58.07 11.81 -23.64
N SER A 690 57.30 12.74 -24.22
CA SER A 690 57.31 14.17 -23.85
C SER A 690 56.91 14.47 -22.40
N ILE A 691 56.14 13.58 -21.77
CA ILE A 691 55.81 13.67 -20.35
C ILE A 691 56.98 13.15 -19.51
N GLY A 692 57.59 12.00 -19.86
CA GLY A 692 58.76 11.47 -19.15
C GLY A 692 59.94 12.46 -19.11
N GLU A 693 60.21 13.14 -20.23
CA GLU A 693 61.26 14.19 -20.34
C GLU A 693 60.99 15.37 -19.40
N LYS A 694 59.72 15.79 -19.24
CA LYS A 694 59.34 16.85 -18.31
C LYS A 694 59.66 16.49 -16.86
N TYR A 695 59.43 15.22 -16.49
CA TYR A 695 59.61 14.72 -15.13
C TYR A 695 61.07 14.38 -14.78
N GLU A 696 61.96 14.23 -15.77
CA GLU A 696 63.37 13.84 -15.57
C GLU A 696 64.14 14.83 -14.68
N GLN A 697 63.76 16.11 -14.74
CA GLN A 697 64.40 17.19 -13.98
C GLN A 697 63.97 17.25 -12.50
N ILE A 698 62.94 16.51 -12.09
CA ILE A 698 62.45 16.47 -10.70
C ILE A 698 63.21 15.38 -9.94
N LYS A 699 63.84 15.67 -8.80
CA LYS A 699 64.63 14.70 -8.03
C LYS A 699 63.80 14.07 -6.90
N THR A 700 63.50 12.76 -7.03
CA THR A 700 62.68 12.00 -6.07
C THR A 700 63.49 11.31 -4.98
N SER A 701 64.74 10.95 -5.26
CA SER A 701 65.72 10.46 -4.30
C SER A 701 66.40 11.61 -3.56
N SER A 702 66.80 11.37 -2.31
CA SER A 702 67.68 12.25 -1.53
C SER A 702 69.04 12.41 -2.17
#